data_AF-G4N2U3-F1
#
_entry.id   AF-G4N2U3-F1
#
_cell.length_a   1.000
_cell.length_b   1.000
_cell.length_c   1.000
_cell.angle_alpha   90.00
_cell.angle_beta   90.00
_cell.angle_gamma   90.00
#
_symmetry.space_group_name_H-M   'P 1'
#
loop_
_entity.id
_entity.type
_entity.pdbx_description
1 polymer ?
#
loop_
_entity_poly.entity_id
_entity_poly.type
_entity_poly.pdbx_seq_one_letter_code
_entity_poly.pdbx_strand_id
1 'polypeptide(L)'
;MDKLGELVYLGLTRLQVVLLSSPLARSFRTEQSCSSWSGHKFGPVSVQGLFNTHYIEPMFLWWGMNTRILLGPSVGRVPVRDSFGKDMTSCINGASHNYAGSYLLTKGAEAVHRLCLDKIPVTVDSGPLYDAARRELAAFWSADFCVPTTTGYGSNYLAMPRVLAMLRQRGDTVAVFCDEHCHNSIFTGVFLAMGQLDGVSMRRFAHNDDAQLEGMLRDSTAAVKLVVVEGLYSMEGSVPPLRELARLKETYGFVLYCDEAHSFLSLGRTGRGCFEHATDSGRISIPDPVDLRTWTLSKAVGGIGGCIAGKAEFASCFDSVPPQPISAATLVQALWVMRQPDLVRRNLARLSATADYCRRELARRGVFVFGGPNDATPIVPVWTGRSSTAARFSYELRRRGVLASPITTPAVPFWESRVRVNLSADFDAADAAKLVSTIVDAAKETGVISRAGTYEAAAEQKMRLAREHKSMASDEAPAAFASIAALIHQQAQLQPQTRTQALTNVGHAARQRYGVASGGSRWISGTFPPHVSVESLVAAAAGAEAAMTFQDVGVLVASTVAALARPVLGAKRHVMLVPARPESARVEDGLLLIPPSAMAGGRLRVVRYADVGDLARCAVEAGGGKNTCVTLYLELTDRVSVEAVRSTVHEAVRLLGNRAITVLLRDARTAKSWPEIVNLAEVIPRGGRIHGLLFGTCVAADVEVGYLAGSESLIRELRYTSRGYMYTTSMPPFVVDMMVAALGGQAGR
;
A
#
# COMPACT_ATOMS: atom_id res chain seq x y z
N MET A 1 -20.29 -18.62 -5.30
CA MET A 1 -19.90 -17.55 -4.35
C MET A 1 -19.66 -16.22 -5.04
N ASP A 2 -19.04 -16.14 -6.22
CA ASP A 2 -18.77 -14.87 -6.93
C ASP A 2 -20.02 -14.05 -7.29
N LYS A 3 -21.11 -14.70 -7.75
CA LYS A 3 -22.41 -14.02 -7.95
C LYS A 3 -23.07 -13.59 -6.64
N LEU A 4 -22.77 -14.29 -5.54
CA LEU A 4 -23.26 -13.94 -4.21
C LEU A 4 -22.51 -12.71 -3.68
N GLY A 5 -21.23 -12.54 -3.98
CA GLY A 5 -20.44 -11.35 -3.64
C GLY A 5 -20.98 -10.08 -4.29
N GLU A 6 -21.34 -10.12 -5.58
CA GLU A 6 -21.99 -8.99 -6.28
C GLU A 6 -23.41 -8.72 -5.75
N LEU A 7 -24.20 -9.75 -5.49
CA LEU A 7 -25.55 -9.62 -4.91
C LEU A 7 -25.52 -9.12 -3.46
N VAL A 8 -24.53 -9.54 -2.68
CA VAL A 8 -24.27 -9.04 -1.32
C VAL A 8 -23.82 -7.59 -1.40
N TYR A 9 -22.94 -7.21 -2.32
CA TYR A 9 -22.51 -5.82 -2.48
C TYR A 9 -23.66 -4.87 -2.89
N LEU A 10 -24.50 -5.27 -3.85
CA LEU A 10 -25.69 -4.53 -4.29
C LEU A 10 -26.82 -4.54 -3.24
N GLY A 11 -27.00 -5.65 -2.53
CA GLY A 11 -27.94 -5.76 -1.40
C GLY A 11 -27.52 -4.94 -0.19
N LEU A 12 -26.20 -4.84 0.06
CA LEU A 12 -25.59 -4.02 1.11
C LEU A 12 -25.75 -2.53 0.84
N THR A 13 -25.79 -2.09 -0.42
CA THR A 13 -26.10 -0.70 -0.77
C THR A 13 -27.47 -0.29 -0.23
N ARG A 14 -28.49 -1.15 -0.41
CA ARG A 14 -29.85 -0.95 0.14
C ARG A 14 -29.89 -1.12 1.67
N LEU A 15 -29.17 -2.11 2.21
CA LEU A 15 -29.14 -2.36 3.66
C LEU A 15 -28.43 -1.23 4.43
N GLN A 16 -27.37 -0.65 3.87
CA GLN A 16 -26.64 0.49 4.44
C GLN A 16 -27.50 1.76 4.46
N VAL A 17 -28.31 1.99 3.42
CA VAL A 17 -29.32 3.07 3.37
C VAL A 17 -30.41 2.86 4.42
N VAL A 18 -30.83 1.62 4.68
CA VAL A 18 -31.82 1.29 5.74
C VAL A 18 -31.23 1.41 7.15
N LEU A 19 -29.95 1.11 7.35
CA LEU A 19 -29.28 1.33 8.65
C LEU A 19 -29.16 2.83 9.00
N LEU A 20 -29.13 3.72 8.00
CA LEU A 20 -29.05 5.17 8.16
C LEU A 20 -30.35 5.83 8.66
N SER A 21 -31.50 5.16 8.56
CA SER A 21 -32.76 5.61 9.16
C SER A 21 -32.97 5.12 10.60
N SER A 22 -32.01 4.36 11.14
CA SER A 22 -32.05 3.83 12.50
C SER A 22 -31.74 4.89 13.58
N PRO A 23 -32.17 4.69 14.85
CA PRO A 23 -31.84 5.55 15.98
C PRO A 23 -30.32 5.76 16.19
N LEU A 24 -29.48 4.82 15.75
CA LEU A 24 -28.01 4.91 15.82
C LEU A 24 -27.47 6.12 15.02
N ALA A 25 -28.05 6.41 13.86
CA ALA A 25 -27.68 7.58 13.07
C ALA A 25 -28.13 8.90 13.72
N ARG A 26 -29.13 8.86 14.63
CA ARG A 26 -29.58 10.04 15.38
C ARG A 26 -28.67 10.37 16.56
N SER A 27 -28.09 9.38 17.25
CA SER A 27 -27.16 9.62 18.35
C SER A 27 -25.84 10.25 17.90
N PHE A 28 -25.40 9.98 16.66
CA PHE A 28 -24.23 10.67 16.08
C PHE A 28 -24.54 12.08 15.59
N ARG A 29 -25.81 12.41 15.27
CA ARG A 29 -26.24 13.75 14.86
C ARG A 29 -26.32 14.75 16.02
N THR A 30 -26.49 14.27 17.25
CA THR A 30 -26.66 15.12 18.43
C THR A 30 -25.36 15.72 18.98
N GLU A 31 -24.17 15.28 18.52
CA GLU A 31 -22.88 15.77 19.03
C GLU A 31 -22.24 16.93 18.22
N GLN A 32 -22.90 17.55 17.22
CA GLN A 32 -22.34 18.74 16.54
C GLN A 32 -23.33 19.88 16.27
N SER A 33 -23.12 20.97 17.00
CA SER A 33 -23.41 22.35 16.59
C SER A 33 -22.39 22.78 15.52
N CYS A 34 -22.62 22.42 14.26
CA CYS A 34 -22.08 23.13 13.11
C CYS A 34 -23.00 22.88 11.92
N SER A 35 -23.93 23.82 11.72
CA SER A 35 -24.93 23.82 10.67
C SER A 35 -24.29 23.96 9.29
N SER A 36 -24.25 22.88 8.50
CA SER A 36 -24.32 22.92 7.02
C SER A 36 -24.26 21.54 6.34
N TRP A 37 -23.97 20.45 7.05
CA TRP A 37 -23.82 19.14 6.40
C TRP A 37 -25.09 18.29 6.50
N SER A 38 -25.97 18.44 5.49
CA SER A 38 -27.22 17.68 5.40
C SER A 38 -26.96 16.19 5.12
N GLY A 39 -27.57 15.32 5.93
CA GLY A 39 -27.50 13.85 5.84
C GLY A 39 -28.14 13.22 4.59
N HIS A 40 -28.33 13.99 3.52
CA HIS A 40 -28.87 13.55 2.23
C HIS A 40 -27.78 13.29 1.16
N LYS A 41 -26.49 13.48 1.46
CA LYS A 41 -25.37 13.29 0.51
C LYS A 41 -24.79 11.87 0.42
N PHE A 42 -25.46 10.83 0.93
CA PHE A 42 -24.94 9.44 0.93
C PHE A 42 -25.62 8.56 -0.11
N GLY A 43 -25.74 9.08 -1.34
CA GLY A 43 -25.90 8.25 -2.52
C GLY A 43 -24.58 7.57 -2.90
N PRO A 44 -24.60 6.61 -3.84
CA PRO A 44 -23.38 6.07 -4.44
C PRO A 44 -22.47 7.20 -4.90
N VAL A 45 -21.17 7.13 -4.57
CA VAL A 45 -20.16 8.09 -5.08
C VAL A 45 -20.20 8.15 -6.62
N SER A 46 -20.64 7.05 -7.24
CA SER A 46 -20.80 6.86 -8.68
C SER A 46 -21.97 7.62 -9.34
N VAL A 47 -22.86 8.30 -8.60
CA VAL A 47 -23.99 9.04 -9.23
C VAL A 47 -23.49 10.20 -10.10
N GLN A 48 -22.36 10.83 -9.75
CA GLN A 48 -21.72 11.85 -10.58
C GLN A 48 -20.65 11.30 -11.54
N GLY A 49 -19.99 10.20 -11.18
CA GLY A 49 -18.98 9.54 -12.03
C GLY A 49 -19.58 8.64 -13.13
N LEU A 50 -20.90 8.46 -13.12
CA LEU A 50 -21.65 7.63 -14.06
C LEU A 50 -21.16 6.17 -14.11
N PHE A 51 -20.55 5.51 -13.11
CA PHE A 51 -20.12 4.10 -13.22
C PHE A 51 -21.22 3.07 -12.86
N ASN A 52 -21.26 1.91 -13.55
CA ASN A 52 -22.36 0.92 -13.43
C ASN A 52 -22.37 0.15 -12.10
N THR A 53 -21.28 0.22 -11.34
CA THR A 53 -21.18 -0.31 -9.97
C THR A 53 -21.26 0.83 -8.97
N HIS A 54 -22.26 0.79 -8.10
CA HIS A 54 -22.41 1.73 -7.00
C HIS A 54 -21.27 1.55 -6.00
N TYR A 55 -20.26 2.42 -6.05
CA TYR A 55 -19.26 2.49 -5.00
C TYR A 55 -19.79 3.33 -3.83
N ILE A 56 -19.75 2.77 -2.63
CA ILE A 56 -20.03 3.48 -1.39
C ILE A 56 -18.73 3.55 -0.60
N GLU A 57 -18.40 4.76 -0.14
CA GLU A 57 -17.29 4.99 0.78
C GLU A 57 -17.37 4.02 1.98
N PRO A 58 -16.26 3.44 2.47
CA PRO A 58 -16.33 2.48 3.55
C PRO A 58 -16.99 3.12 4.76
N MET A 59 -17.87 2.38 5.44
CA MET A 59 -18.66 2.92 6.57
C MET A 59 -17.80 3.56 7.66
N PHE A 60 -16.55 3.11 7.81
CA PHE A 60 -15.63 3.68 8.79
C PHE A 60 -15.10 5.07 8.41
N LEU A 61 -15.17 5.51 7.15
CA LEU A 61 -14.74 6.85 6.74
C LEU A 61 -15.91 7.85 6.62
N TRP A 62 -17.15 7.41 6.83
CA TRP A 62 -18.31 8.30 6.79
C TRP A 62 -18.18 9.44 7.79
N TRP A 63 -18.61 10.63 7.38
CA TRP A 63 -18.46 11.89 8.14
C TRP A 63 -17.01 12.19 8.56
N GLY A 64 -16.02 11.61 7.87
CA GLY A 64 -14.61 11.70 8.24
C GLY A 64 -14.26 10.95 9.52
N MET A 65 -15.17 10.15 10.09
CA MET A 65 -15.02 9.58 11.44
C MET A 65 -13.70 8.85 11.68
N ASN A 66 -13.06 8.26 10.68
CA ASN A 66 -11.74 7.63 10.84
C ASN A 66 -10.62 8.26 10.00
N THR A 67 -10.88 9.39 9.31
CA THR A 67 -9.81 10.18 8.69
C THR A 67 -9.02 10.95 9.75
N ARG A 68 -7.74 11.15 9.48
CA ARG A 68 -6.78 11.70 10.43
C ARG A 68 -5.58 12.30 9.71
N ILE A 69 -5.18 13.48 10.14
CA ILE A 69 -3.96 14.16 9.71
C ILE A 69 -2.90 13.99 10.79
N LEU A 70 -1.77 13.39 10.45
CA LEU A 70 -0.61 13.25 11.33
C LEU A 70 0.18 14.56 11.32
N LEU A 71 0.29 15.21 12.49
CA LEU A 71 0.92 16.53 12.61
C LEU A 71 2.42 16.45 12.97
N GLY A 72 2.93 15.24 13.21
CA GLY A 72 4.32 14.94 13.56
C GLY A 72 4.74 13.56 13.02
N PRO A 73 5.92 13.04 13.39
CA PRO A 73 6.43 11.79 12.84
C PRO A 73 5.57 10.59 13.26
N SER A 74 5.49 9.56 12.41
CA SER A 74 4.66 8.35 12.65
C SER A 74 5.31 7.35 13.63
N VAL A 75 5.86 7.86 14.73
CA VAL A 75 6.49 7.11 15.83
C VAL A 75 5.44 6.60 16.82
N GLY A 76 5.87 5.97 17.91
CA GLY A 76 4.98 5.38 18.92
C GLY A 76 3.91 6.32 19.50
N ARG A 77 4.18 7.63 19.54
CA ARG A 77 3.19 8.66 19.89
C ARG A 77 3.19 9.77 18.86
N VAL A 78 2.00 10.17 18.41
CA VAL A 78 1.86 11.15 17.33
C VAL A 78 0.73 12.15 17.62
N PRO A 79 0.95 13.46 17.40
CA PRO A 79 -0.13 14.44 17.40
C PRO A 79 -1.00 14.27 16.15
N VAL A 80 -2.31 14.33 16.32
CA VAL A 80 -3.28 14.11 15.23
C VAL A 80 -4.34 15.18 15.22
N ARG A 81 -4.72 15.62 14.02
CA ARG A 81 -5.98 16.34 13.78
C ARG A 81 -7.01 15.38 13.22
N ASP A 82 -8.16 15.30 13.86
CA ASP A 82 -9.28 14.53 13.33
C ASP A 82 -10.02 15.27 12.20
N SER A 83 -11.00 14.59 11.59
CA SER A 83 -11.83 15.17 10.53
C SER A 83 -12.65 16.39 10.94
N PHE A 84 -12.85 16.58 12.25
CA PHE A 84 -13.65 17.66 12.81
C PHE A 84 -12.79 18.86 13.18
N GLY A 85 -11.49 18.84 12.85
CA GLY A 85 -10.55 19.90 13.16
C GLY A 85 -10.10 19.90 14.61
N LYS A 86 -10.40 18.86 15.40
CA LYS A 86 -9.95 18.74 16.78
C LYS A 86 -8.54 18.19 16.81
N ASP A 87 -7.65 18.97 17.42
CA ASP A 87 -6.27 18.58 17.65
C ASP A 87 -6.15 17.73 18.91
N MET A 88 -5.47 16.59 18.76
CA MET A 88 -5.10 15.67 19.81
C MET A 88 -3.59 15.71 19.96
N THR A 89 -3.11 16.19 21.11
CA THR A 89 -1.69 16.53 21.30
C THR A 89 -0.76 15.31 21.34
N SER A 90 -1.24 14.14 21.77
CA SER A 90 -0.47 12.90 21.81
C SER A 90 -1.36 11.67 21.82
N CYS A 91 -1.34 10.90 20.74
CA CYS A 91 -2.03 9.61 20.62
C CYS A 91 -1.02 8.47 20.53
N ILE A 92 -1.27 7.34 21.23
CA ILE A 92 -0.54 6.09 20.99
C ILE A 92 -0.84 5.63 19.57
N ASN A 93 0.20 5.44 18.78
CA ASN A 93 0.08 5.20 17.35
C ASN A 93 0.01 3.71 17.00
N GLY A 94 -1.10 3.06 17.39
CA GLY A 94 -1.39 1.67 17.01
C GLY A 94 -1.80 1.49 15.54
N ALA A 95 -1.79 2.55 14.72
CA ALA A 95 -2.11 2.49 13.30
C ALA A 95 -0.86 2.40 12.42
N SER A 96 0.32 2.79 12.92
CA SER A 96 1.60 2.74 12.21
C SER A 96 2.14 1.32 12.10
N HIS A 97 3.08 1.09 11.18
CA HIS A 97 3.81 -0.19 11.02
C HIS A 97 5.26 -0.10 11.53
N ASN A 98 5.54 0.82 12.45
CA ASN A 98 6.86 1.04 13.08
C ASN A 98 7.24 -0.10 14.06
N TYR A 99 7.31 -1.34 13.57
CA TYR A 99 7.54 -2.52 14.42
C TYR A 99 8.87 -2.42 15.19
N ALA A 100 9.99 -2.23 14.48
CA ALA A 100 11.32 -2.16 15.08
C ALA A 100 11.61 -0.85 15.84
N GLY A 101 10.69 0.13 15.86
CA GLY A 101 10.93 1.43 16.50
C GLY A 101 11.99 2.28 15.80
N SER A 102 12.15 2.12 14.49
CA SER A 102 13.22 2.75 13.70
C SER A 102 12.88 4.15 13.18
N TYR A 103 11.62 4.58 13.32
CA TYR A 103 11.15 5.85 12.74
C TYR A 103 11.65 7.06 13.53
N LEU A 104 11.99 6.85 14.80
CA LEU A 104 12.53 7.90 15.65
C LEU A 104 13.98 8.20 15.25
N LEU A 105 14.20 9.38 14.66
CA LEU A 105 15.53 9.82 14.28
C LEU A 105 16.34 10.22 15.51
N THR A 106 17.27 9.36 15.91
CA THR A 106 18.31 9.71 16.88
C THR A 106 19.22 10.82 16.32
N LYS A 107 20.03 11.46 17.16
CA LYS A 107 20.96 12.52 16.71
C LYS A 107 21.86 12.06 15.54
N GLY A 108 22.37 10.83 15.61
CA GLY A 108 23.20 10.24 14.54
C GLY A 108 22.40 9.97 13.27
N ALA A 109 21.18 9.41 13.39
CA ALA A 109 20.29 9.17 12.26
C ALA A 109 19.91 10.49 11.56
N GLU A 110 19.54 11.51 12.33
CA GLU A 110 19.22 12.84 11.84
C GLU A 110 20.41 13.49 11.11
N ALA A 111 21.63 13.30 11.61
CA ALA A 111 22.85 13.81 10.99
C ALA A 111 23.16 13.12 9.65
N VAL A 112 23.01 11.80 9.55
CA VAL A 112 23.27 11.08 8.29
C VAL A 112 22.21 11.38 7.24
N HIS A 113 20.94 11.51 7.63
CA HIS A 113 19.86 11.92 6.73
C HIS A 113 20.01 13.37 6.29
N ARG A 114 20.54 14.25 7.14
CA ARG A 114 20.90 15.62 6.76
C ARG A 114 21.97 15.60 5.67
N LEU A 115 23.06 14.88 5.91
CA LEU A 115 24.16 14.72 4.96
C LEU A 115 23.69 14.13 3.62
N CYS A 116 22.80 13.14 3.68
CA CYS A 116 22.18 12.55 2.50
C CYS A 116 21.46 13.61 1.66
N LEU A 117 20.56 14.38 2.28
CA LEU A 117 19.78 15.40 1.57
C LEU A 117 20.66 16.56 1.04
N ASP A 118 21.77 16.86 1.71
CA ASP A 118 22.71 17.92 1.29
C ASP A 118 23.60 17.53 0.11
N LYS A 119 23.86 16.23 -0.09
CA LYS A 119 24.91 15.78 -1.00
C LYS A 119 24.41 15.03 -2.22
N ILE A 120 23.37 14.21 -2.08
CA ILE A 120 22.94 13.28 -3.13
C ILE A 120 21.47 13.49 -3.54
N PRO A 121 21.08 13.04 -4.74
CA PRO A 121 19.70 13.10 -5.21
C PRO A 121 18.69 12.46 -4.25
N VAL A 122 17.43 12.91 -4.30
CA VAL A 122 16.35 12.32 -3.47
C VAL A 122 16.16 10.85 -3.81
N THR A 123 16.37 10.51 -5.08
CA THR A 123 16.19 9.18 -5.66
C THR A 123 17.48 8.74 -6.32
N VAL A 124 17.90 7.50 -6.08
CA VAL A 124 19.07 6.88 -6.70
C VAL A 124 18.69 5.49 -7.22
N ASP A 125 19.29 5.10 -8.33
CA ASP A 125 19.09 3.81 -8.97
C ASP A 125 20.39 3.00 -9.09
N SER A 126 21.53 3.59 -8.74
CA SER A 126 22.85 3.01 -8.98
C SER A 126 23.91 3.62 -8.08
N GLY A 127 25.09 2.98 -8.04
CA GLY A 127 26.27 3.49 -7.34
C GLY A 127 26.49 2.91 -5.94
N PRO A 128 27.53 3.37 -5.23
CA PRO A 128 28.02 2.75 -4.00
C PRO A 128 26.97 2.62 -2.89
N LEU A 129 26.10 3.62 -2.73
CA LEU A 129 25.05 3.58 -1.71
C LEU A 129 23.99 2.51 -2.04
N TYR A 130 23.57 2.46 -3.31
CA TYR A 130 22.61 1.47 -3.82
C TYR A 130 23.16 0.05 -3.69
N ASP A 131 24.40 -0.15 -4.12
CA ASP A 131 25.06 -1.46 -4.09
C ASP A 131 25.34 -1.95 -2.67
N ALA A 132 25.71 -1.05 -1.76
CA ALA A 132 25.90 -1.39 -0.35
C ALA A 132 24.58 -1.86 0.28
N ALA A 133 23.50 -1.09 0.10
CA ALA A 133 22.18 -1.46 0.61
C ALA A 133 21.73 -2.82 0.05
N ARG A 134 21.89 -3.04 -1.26
CA ARG A 134 21.58 -4.32 -1.91
C ARG A 134 22.34 -5.49 -1.30
N ARG A 135 23.66 -5.36 -1.12
CA ARG A 135 24.50 -6.43 -0.54
C ARG A 135 24.17 -6.71 0.92
N GLU A 136 23.98 -5.68 1.74
CA GLU A 136 23.69 -5.86 3.16
C GLU A 136 22.30 -6.46 3.39
N LEU A 137 21.30 -6.07 2.59
CA LEU A 137 19.98 -6.69 2.61
C LEU A 137 20.02 -8.16 2.16
N ALA A 138 20.83 -8.51 1.15
CA ALA A 138 21.05 -9.92 0.79
C ALA A 138 21.70 -10.70 1.93
N ALA A 139 22.76 -10.16 2.53
CA ALA A 139 23.48 -10.77 3.64
C ALA A 139 22.60 -10.96 4.88
N PHE A 140 21.71 -10.01 5.18
CA PHE A 140 20.74 -10.11 6.27
C PHE A 140 19.86 -11.36 6.14
N TRP A 141 19.43 -11.69 4.93
CA TRP A 141 18.61 -12.87 4.65
C TRP A 141 19.42 -14.13 4.37
N SER A 142 20.75 -14.06 4.38
CA SER A 142 21.61 -15.12 3.86
C SER A 142 21.20 -15.56 2.44
N ALA A 143 20.81 -14.59 1.61
CA ALA A 143 20.38 -14.80 0.24
C ALA A 143 21.53 -14.56 -0.75
N ASP A 144 21.51 -15.29 -1.87
CA ASP A 144 22.56 -15.20 -2.90
C ASP A 144 22.43 -13.92 -3.74
N PHE A 145 21.23 -13.38 -3.84
CA PHE A 145 20.95 -12.12 -4.52
C PHE A 145 19.88 -11.30 -3.79
N CYS A 146 19.88 -10.00 -4.04
CA CYS A 146 18.80 -9.09 -3.66
C CYS A 146 18.60 -8.05 -4.78
N VAL A 147 17.35 -7.75 -5.12
CA VAL A 147 16.94 -6.73 -6.08
C VAL A 147 16.03 -5.74 -5.36
N PRO A 148 16.52 -4.53 -5.08
CA PRO A 148 15.69 -3.47 -4.52
C PRO A 148 14.62 -3.01 -5.53
N THR A 149 13.43 -2.65 -5.04
CA THR A 149 12.29 -2.20 -5.83
C THR A 149 11.69 -0.91 -5.25
N THR A 150 10.90 -0.19 -6.07
CA THR A 150 10.29 1.10 -5.70
C THR A 150 9.34 1.00 -4.51
N THR A 151 8.63 -0.12 -4.35
CA THR A 151 7.69 -0.39 -3.27
C THR A 151 7.57 -1.90 -3.01
N GLY A 152 7.12 -2.31 -1.81
CA GLY A 152 6.79 -3.72 -1.55
C GLY A 152 5.69 -4.30 -2.46
N TYR A 153 4.75 -3.47 -2.92
CA TYR A 153 3.79 -3.88 -3.96
C TYR A 153 4.50 -4.19 -5.28
N GLY A 154 5.42 -3.30 -5.67
CA GLY A 154 6.28 -3.43 -6.84
C GLY A 154 7.14 -4.69 -6.81
N SER A 155 7.60 -5.15 -5.63
CA SER A 155 8.32 -6.43 -5.49
C SER A 155 7.53 -7.60 -6.03
N ASN A 156 6.30 -7.82 -5.56
CA ASN A 156 5.47 -8.95 -6.00
C ASN A 156 5.02 -8.79 -7.46
N TYR A 157 4.71 -7.55 -7.86
CA TYR A 157 4.35 -7.21 -9.23
C TYR A 157 5.48 -7.56 -10.22
N LEU A 158 6.74 -7.31 -9.83
CA LEU A 158 7.92 -7.58 -10.65
C LEU A 158 8.34 -9.06 -10.59
N ALA A 159 8.35 -9.65 -9.39
CA ALA A 159 8.85 -11.00 -9.13
C ALA A 159 7.99 -12.08 -9.77
N MET A 160 6.67 -12.06 -9.54
CA MET A 160 5.81 -13.17 -9.89
C MET A 160 5.83 -13.51 -11.39
N PRO A 161 5.65 -12.55 -12.33
CA PRO A 161 5.72 -12.87 -13.76
C PRO A 161 7.05 -13.48 -14.20
N ARG A 162 8.17 -12.99 -13.65
CA ARG A 162 9.52 -13.43 -14.03
C ARG A 162 9.84 -14.81 -13.49
N VAL A 163 9.54 -15.03 -12.21
CA VAL A 163 9.72 -16.34 -11.57
C VAL A 163 8.86 -17.37 -12.27
N LEU A 164 7.59 -17.06 -12.55
CA LEU A 164 6.69 -17.99 -13.26
C LEU A 164 7.14 -18.25 -14.70
N ALA A 165 7.67 -17.25 -15.42
CA ALA A 165 8.28 -17.45 -16.73
C ALA A 165 9.47 -18.42 -16.67
N MET A 166 10.37 -18.27 -15.69
CA MET A 166 11.49 -19.20 -15.50
C MET A 166 10.99 -20.61 -15.14
N LEU A 167 10.03 -20.73 -14.22
CA LEU A 167 9.47 -22.03 -13.84
C LEU A 167 8.76 -22.71 -15.02
N ARG A 168 8.12 -21.94 -15.90
CA ARG A 168 7.49 -22.44 -17.14
C ARG A 168 8.51 -22.94 -18.16
N GLN A 169 9.75 -22.43 -18.14
CA GLN A 169 10.85 -22.98 -18.94
C GLN A 169 11.39 -24.30 -18.36
N ARG A 170 11.28 -24.50 -17.04
CA ARG A 170 11.69 -25.74 -16.37
C ARG A 170 10.66 -26.88 -16.52
N GLY A 171 9.40 -26.58 -16.85
CA GLY A 171 8.38 -27.59 -17.09
C GLY A 171 7.12 -27.04 -17.77
N ASP A 172 6.41 -27.92 -18.48
CA ASP A 172 5.31 -27.50 -19.36
C ASP A 172 4.08 -26.92 -18.68
N THR A 173 3.93 -27.15 -17.38
CA THR A 173 2.84 -26.61 -16.59
C THR A 173 3.32 -26.18 -15.22
N VAL A 174 2.84 -25.02 -14.75
CA VAL A 174 3.13 -24.48 -13.43
C VAL A 174 1.82 -24.30 -12.67
N ALA A 175 1.72 -24.91 -11.48
CA ALA A 175 0.62 -24.69 -10.55
C ALA A 175 1.08 -23.84 -9.36
N VAL A 176 0.41 -22.70 -9.16
CA VAL A 176 0.58 -21.80 -8.02
C VAL A 176 -0.46 -22.13 -6.96
N PHE A 177 -0.02 -22.41 -5.74
CA PHE A 177 -0.84 -22.62 -4.56
C PHE A 177 -0.62 -21.45 -3.62
N CYS A 178 -1.63 -20.60 -3.47
CA CYS A 178 -1.51 -19.38 -2.69
C CYS A 178 -2.47 -19.42 -1.50
N ASP A 179 -1.98 -19.06 -0.32
CA ASP A 179 -2.86 -18.85 0.84
C ASP A 179 -3.86 -17.73 0.52
N GLU A 180 -5.14 -17.92 0.83
CA GLU A 180 -6.19 -16.95 0.47
C GLU A 180 -6.03 -15.59 1.15
N HIS A 181 -5.29 -15.50 2.26
CA HIS A 181 -5.02 -14.26 2.99
C HIS A 181 -3.74 -13.53 2.54
N CYS A 182 -3.04 -14.02 1.51
CA CYS A 182 -1.90 -13.32 0.91
C CYS A 182 -2.24 -11.91 0.39
N HIS A 183 -1.25 -11.01 0.35
CA HIS A 183 -1.42 -9.63 -0.07
C HIS A 183 -1.88 -9.59 -1.52
N ASN A 184 -2.74 -8.63 -1.85
CA ASN A 184 -3.28 -8.46 -3.20
C ASN A 184 -2.20 -8.25 -4.29
N SER A 185 -1.00 -7.77 -3.92
CA SER A 185 0.12 -7.62 -4.83
C SER A 185 0.64 -8.96 -5.37
N ILE A 186 0.59 -10.03 -4.55
CA ILE A 186 0.93 -11.41 -4.96
C ILE A 186 -0.04 -11.88 -6.04
N PHE A 187 -1.34 -11.81 -5.75
CA PHE A 187 -2.38 -12.20 -6.70
C PHE A 187 -2.28 -11.40 -8.00
N THR A 188 -2.05 -10.09 -7.90
CA THR A 188 -1.83 -9.21 -9.06
C THR A 188 -0.66 -9.71 -9.92
N GLY A 189 0.49 -10.01 -9.30
CA GLY A 189 1.66 -10.54 -10.00
C GLY A 189 1.40 -11.90 -10.67
N VAL A 190 0.67 -12.80 -10.01
CA VAL A 190 0.29 -14.10 -10.61
C VAL A 190 -0.69 -13.92 -11.77
N PHE A 191 -1.68 -13.04 -11.64
CA PHE A 191 -2.61 -12.76 -12.74
C PHE A 191 -1.93 -12.15 -13.96
N LEU A 192 -0.95 -11.26 -13.76
CA LEU A 192 -0.11 -10.76 -14.86
C LEU A 192 0.60 -11.91 -15.58
N ALA A 193 1.20 -12.82 -14.82
CA ALA A 193 1.88 -13.99 -15.38
C ALA A 193 0.91 -14.88 -16.19
N MET A 194 -0.28 -15.15 -15.65
CA MET A 194 -1.32 -15.95 -16.33
C MET A 194 -1.85 -15.28 -17.61
N GLY A 195 -1.81 -13.95 -17.69
CA GLY A 195 -2.15 -13.21 -18.90
C GLY A 195 -1.03 -13.20 -19.95
N GLN A 196 0.22 -13.44 -19.52
CA GLN A 196 1.41 -13.41 -20.38
C GLN A 196 1.85 -14.81 -20.85
N LEU A 197 1.51 -15.85 -20.08
CA LEU A 197 2.07 -17.19 -20.22
C LEU A 197 0.96 -18.25 -20.23
N ASP A 198 1.06 -19.18 -21.19
CA ASP A 198 0.26 -20.39 -21.19
C ASP A 198 0.81 -21.43 -20.20
N GLY A 199 -0.08 -22.32 -19.72
CA GLY A 199 0.30 -23.41 -18.82
C GLY A 199 0.55 -22.99 -17.37
N VAL A 200 0.23 -21.74 -17.00
CA VAL A 200 0.24 -21.27 -15.60
C VAL A 200 -1.17 -21.30 -15.04
N SER A 201 -1.34 -21.92 -13.87
CA SER A 201 -2.62 -21.97 -13.15
C SER A 201 -2.45 -21.55 -11.70
N MET A 202 -3.50 -21.01 -11.09
CA MET A 202 -3.50 -20.64 -9.68
C MET A 202 -4.67 -21.30 -8.95
N ARG A 203 -4.38 -21.89 -7.80
CA ARG A 203 -5.36 -22.38 -6.82
C ARG A 203 -5.11 -21.70 -5.48
N ARG A 204 -6.18 -21.34 -4.80
CA ARG A 204 -6.13 -20.80 -3.44
C ARG A 204 -6.46 -21.91 -2.45
N PHE A 205 -5.70 -21.99 -1.37
CA PHE A 205 -6.06 -22.81 -0.21
C PHE A 205 -6.50 -21.91 0.95
N ALA A 206 -7.35 -22.44 1.82
CA ALA A 206 -7.90 -21.78 2.97
C ALA A 206 -6.77 -21.34 3.90
N HIS A 207 -6.98 -20.23 4.60
CA HIS A 207 -5.92 -19.61 5.38
C HIS A 207 -5.30 -20.58 6.39
N ASN A 208 -3.98 -20.76 6.32
CA ASN A 208 -3.21 -21.67 7.19
C ASN A 208 -3.69 -23.15 7.18
N ASP A 209 -4.44 -23.60 6.17
CA ASP A 209 -4.91 -24.98 6.04
C ASP A 209 -3.87 -25.85 5.30
N ASP A 210 -2.94 -26.42 6.05
CA ASP A 210 -1.89 -27.30 5.54
C ASP A 210 -2.44 -28.64 5.01
N ALA A 211 -3.54 -29.13 5.56
CA ALA A 211 -4.18 -30.36 5.10
C ALA A 211 -4.80 -30.19 3.71
N GLN A 212 -5.46 -29.05 3.47
CA GLN A 212 -5.98 -28.71 2.15
C GLN A 212 -4.84 -28.47 1.17
N LEU A 213 -3.78 -27.76 1.57
CA LEU A 213 -2.59 -27.59 0.74
C LEU A 213 -1.98 -28.95 0.34
N GLU A 214 -1.81 -29.87 1.29
CA GLU A 214 -1.30 -31.22 1.02
C GLU A 214 -2.17 -31.98 0.03
N GLY A 215 -3.50 -31.95 0.19
CA GLY A 215 -4.43 -32.55 -0.77
C GLY A 215 -4.28 -31.94 -2.16
N MET A 216 -4.20 -30.62 -2.25
CA MET A 216 -4.02 -29.90 -3.50
C MET A 216 -2.69 -30.21 -4.20
N LEU A 217 -1.60 -30.39 -3.44
CA LEU A 217 -0.28 -30.75 -3.92
C LEU A 217 -0.25 -32.20 -4.45
N ARG A 218 -0.83 -33.14 -3.69
CA ARG A 218 -0.95 -34.55 -4.06
C ARG A 218 -1.74 -34.75 -5.35
N ASP A 219 -2.85 -34.03 -5.50
CA ASP A 219 -3.75 -34.16 -6.65
C ASP A 219 -3.24 -33.38 -7.88
N SER A 220 -2.14 -32.64 -7.75
CA SER A 220 -1.62 -31.79 -8.82
C SER A 220 -0.77 -32.55 -9.82
N THR A 221 -1.21 -32.55 -11.07
CA THR A 221 -0.45 -33.08 -12.22
C THR A 221 0.53 -32.08 -12.83
N ALA A 222 0.71 -30.90 -12.23
CA ALA A 222 1.60 -29.87 -12.77
C ALA A 222 3.07 -30.27 -12.66
N ALA A 223 3.84 -30.00 -13.71
CA ALA A 223 5.27 -30.30 -13.78
C ALA A 223 6.06 -29.54 -12.71
N VAL A 224 5.71 -28.27 -12.49
CA VAL A 224 6.32 -27.42 -11.46
C VAL A 224 5.24 -26.87 -10.54
N LYS A 225 5.55 -26.82 -9.24
CA LYS A 225 4.65 -26.35 -8.19
C LYS A 225 5.29 -25.17 -7.46
N LEU A 226 4.54 -24.10 -7.25
CA LEU A 226 4.93 -22.93 -6.47
C LEU A 226 3.94 -22.75 -5.32
N VAL A 227 4.42 -22.78 -4.08
CA VAL A 227 3.62 -22.46 -2.89
C VAL A 227 3.97 -21.05 -2.42
N VAL A 228 2.94 -20.25 -2.18
CA VAL A 228 3.06 -18.84 -1.81
C VAL A 228 2.34 -18.58 -0.49
N VAL A 229 3.07 -18.00 0.47
CA VAL A 229 2.59 -17.67 1.82
C VAL A 229 3.11 -16.30 2.27
N GLU A 230 2.56 -15.77 3.36
CA GLU A 230 3.15 -14.63 4.08
C GLU A 230 3.85 -15.07 5.34
N GLY A 231 4.95 -14.41 5.70
CA GLY A 231 5.63 -14.68 6.98
C GLY A 231 4.84 -14.18 8.19
N LEU A 232 4.03 -13.13 8.03
CA LEU A 232 3.12 -12.63 9.06
C LEU A 232 1.88 -12.01 8.41
N TYR A 233 0.74 -12.67 8.51
CA TYR A 233 -0.48 -12.25 7.84
C TYR A 233 -1.07 -11.01 8.49
N SER A 234 -1.18 -9.94 7.70
CA SER A 234 -1.44 -8.62 8.25
C SER A 234 -2.85 -8.40 8.82
N MET A 235 -3.82 -9.24 8.44
CA MET A 235 -5.22 -9.14 8.89
C MET A 235 -5.48 -9.90 10.20
N GLU A 236 -4.73 -10.98 10.45
CA GLU A 236 -4.95 -11.87 11.60
C GLU A 236 -3.80 -11.86 12.61
N GLY A 237 -2.62 -11.40 12.20
CA GLY A 237 -1.41 -11.53 13.01
C GLY A 237 -0.97 -12.98 13.20
N SER A 238 -1.44 -13.90 12.36
CA SER A 238 -1.02 -15.30 12.33
C SER A 238 0.29 -15.46 11.54
N VAL A 239 1.02 -16.52 11.84
CA VAL A 239 2.16 -17.01 11.05
C VAL A 239 1.75 -18.33 10.37
N PRO A 240 2.35 -18.71 9.24
CA PRO A 240 1.99 -19.94 8.55
C PRO A 240 2.40 -21.19 9.36
N PRO A 241 1.87 -22.38 9.04
CA PRO A 241 2.26 -23.64 9.68
C PRO A 241 3.67 -24.07 9.20
N LEU A 242 4.71 -23.37 9.67
CA LEU A 242 6.08 -23.45 9.14
C LEU A 242 6.69 -24.85 9.17
N ARG A 243 6.39 -25.65 10.20
CA ARG A 243 6.85 -27.05 10.30
C ARG A 243 6.26 -27.91 9.19
N GLU A 244 4.95 -27.82 8.99
CA GLU A 244 4.25 -28.59 7.96
C GLU A 244 4.64 -28.11 6.56
N LEU A 245 4.78 -26.81 6.34
CA LEU A 245 5.27 -26.28 5.06
C LEU A 245 6.64 -26.85 4.68
N ALA A 246 7.56 -26.98 5.63
CA ALA A 246 8.86 -27.57 5.35
C ALA A 246 8.78 -29.07 5.04
N ARG A 247 7.98 -29.83 5.81
CA ARG A 247 7.72 -31.26 5.53
C ARG A 247 7.11 -31.44 4.14
N LEU A 248 6.11 -30.62 3.80
CA LEU A 248 5.45 -30.66 2.50
C LEU A 248 6.42 -30.29 1.38
N LYS A 249 7.30 -29.32 1.60
CA LYS A 249 8.32 -28.95 0.61
C LYS A 249 9.27 -30.12 0.32
N GLU A 250 9.73 -30.81 1.37
CA GLU A 250 10.57 -32.00 1.24
C GLU A 250 9.84 -33.14 0.52
N THR A 251 8.55 -33.33 0.81
CA THR A 251 7.73 -34.41 0.24
C THR A 251 7.37 -34.17 -1.23
N TYR A 252 6.98 -32.94 -1.59
CA TYR A 252 6.39 -32.61 -2.90
C TYR A 252 7.32 -31.78 -3.82
N GLY A 253 8.48 -31.34 -3.34
CA GLY A 253 9.52 -30.70 -4.16
C GLY A 253 9.12 -29.35 -4.77
N PHE A 254 8.24 -28.58 -4.13
CA PHE A 254 7.78 -27.29 -4.66
C PHE A 254 8.75 -26.14 -4.38
N VAL A 255 8.65 -25.08 -5.19
CA VAL A 255 9.28 -23.77 -4.89
C VAL A 255 8.46 -23.06 -3.82
N LEU A 256 9.11 -22.56 -2.78
CA LEU A 256 8.49 -21.81 -1.69
C LEU A 256 8.81 -20.33 -1.81
N TYR A 257 7.76 -19.52 -1.99
CA TYR A 257 7.82 -18.06 -2.01
C TYR A 257 7.18 -17.50 -0.75
N CYS A 258 7.92 -16.72 0.02
CA CYS A 258 7.44 -16.10 1.25
C CYS A 258 7.45 -14.56 1.15
N ASP A 259 6.29 -13.93 1.31
CA ASP A 259 6.22 -12.47 1.50
C ASP A 259 6.42 -12.12 2.98
N GLU A 260 7.61 -11.60 3.29
CA GLU A 260 8.08 -11.21 4.63
C GLU A 260 7.75 -9.74 4.94
N ALA A 261 6.81 -9.11 4.24
CA ALA A 261 6.52 -7.68 4.39
C ALA A 261 6.20 -7.25 5.82
N HIS A 262 5.56 -8.09 6.63
CA HIS A 262 5.23 -7.76 8.04
C HIS A 262 6.15 -8.40 9.06
N SER A 263 6.83 -9.50 8.72
CA SER A 263 7.72 -10.27 9.60
C SER A 263 9.17 -9.78 9.59
N PHE A 264 9.62 -9.18 8.48
CA PHE A 264 10.92 -8.51 8.38
C PHE A 264 11.07 -7.42 9.46
N LEU A 265 12.13 -7.55 10.27
CA LEU A 265 12.43 -6.67 11.41
C LEU A 265 11.24 -6.51 12.36
N SER A 266 10.49 -7.58 12.59
CA SER A 266 9.39 -7.59 13.56
C SER A 266 9.27 -8.93 14.30
N LEU A 267 9.63 -10.03 13.64
CA LEU A 267 9.65 -11.38 14.18
C LEU A 267 11.07 -11.94 14.21
N GLY A 268 11.34 -12.75 15.23
CA GLY A 268 12.64 -13.35 15.48
C GLY A 268 13.57 -12.44 16.28
N ARG A 269 14.61 -13.03 16.87
CA ARG A 269 15.56 -12.32 17.74
C ARG A 269 16.40 -11.29 16.99
N THR A 270 16.71 -11.54 15.71
CA THR A 270 17.45 -10.59 14.86
C THR A 270 16.58 -9.90 13.82
N GLY A 271 15.32 -10.31 13.69
CA GLY A 271 14.36 -9.72 12.75
C GLY A 271 14.35 -10.41 11.40
N ARG A 272 14.92 -11.62 11.30
CA ARG A 272 14.93 -12.43 10.06
C ARG A 272 13.58 -13.07 9.76
N GLY A 273 12.53 -12.72 10.48
CA GLY A 273 11.17 -13.07 10.09
C GLY A 273 10.67 -14.38 10.69
N CYS A 274 9.73 -15.02 9.99
CA CYS A 274 8.87 -16.03 10.58
C CYS A 274 9.59 -17.34 10.94
N PHE A 275 10.53 -17.80 10.10
CA PHE A 275 11.32 -19.00 10.36
C PHE A 275 12.30 -18.82 11.53
N GLU A 276 12.94 -17.66 11.65
CA GLU A 276 13.76 -17.34 12.84
C GLU A 276 12.89 -17.35 14.10
N HIS A 277 11.72 -16.72 14.06
CA HIS A 277 10.79 -16.69 15.19
C HIS A 277 10.33 -18.09 15.63
N ALA A 278 10.02 -18.97 14.69
CA ALA A 278 9.66 -20.36 14.99
C ALA A 278 10.84 -21.16 15.56
N THR A 279 12.06 -20.88 15.11
CA THR A 279 13.28 -21.52 15.63
C THR A 279 13.59 -21.04 17.05
N ASP A 280 13.55 -19.73 17.29
CA ASP A 280 13.78 -19.11 18.60
C ASP A 280 12.75 -19.56 19.65
N SER A 281 11.52 -19.86 19.22
CA SER A 281 10.46 -20.40 20.08
C SER A 281 10.49 -21.93 20.24
N GLY A 282 11.48 -22.61 19.65
CA GLY A 282 11.65 -24.06 19.74
C GLY A 282 10.59 -24.87 18.96
N ARG A 283 9.81 -24.22 18.07
CA ARG A 283 8.76 -24.86 17.28
C ARG A 283 9.32 -25.63 16.09
N ILE A 284 10.47 -25.20 15.57
CA ILE A 284 11.18 -25.84 14.47
C ILE A 284 12.69 -25.86 14.74
N SER A 285 13.39 -26.83 14.17
CA SER A 285 14.86 -26.98 14.24
C SER A 285 15.47 -27.27 12.87
N ILE A 286 14.82 -26.81 11.81
CA ILE A 286 15.20 -27.04 10.41
C ILE A 286 15.85 -25.80 9.82
N PRO A 287 16.70 -25.95 8.79
CA PRO A 287 17.16 -24.84 7.98
C PRO A 287 16.00 -24.10 7.32
N ASP A 288 16.19 -22.82 7.03
CA ASP A 288 15.19 -22.00 6.34
C ASP A 288 14.92 -22.53 4.92
N PRO A 289 13.70 -23.03 4.63
CA PRO A 289 13.38 -23.72 3.38
C PRO A 289 12.93 -22.76 2.25
N VAL A 290 12.86 -21.44 2.49
CA VAL A 290 12.32 -20.49 1.53
C VAL A 290 13.30 -20.24 0.38
N ASP A 291 12.82 -20.34 -0.87
CA ASP A 291 13.64 -20.14 -2.06
C ASP A 291 13.68 -18.67 -2.49
N LEU A 292 12.54 -17.99 -2.39
CA LEU A 292 12.34 -16.60 -2.79
C LEU A 292 11.57 -15.85 -1.70
N ARG A 293 12.03 -14.64 -1.42
CA ARG A 293 11.40 -13.71 -0.49
C ARG A 293 11.14 -12.38 -1.14
N THR A 294 10.05 -11.76 -0.73
CA THR A 294 9.82 -10.33 -0.93
C THR A 294 9.47 -9.68 0.39
N TRP A 295 9.79 -8.41 0.52
CA TRP A 295 9.35 -7.62 1.67
C TRP A 295 9.32 -6.13 1.30
N THR A 296 8.83 -5.33 2.25
CA THR A 296 8.76 -3.87 2.13
C THR A 296 9.73 -3.19 3.10
N LEU A 297 10.27 -2.05 2.69
CA LEU A 297 11.04 -1.14 3.55
C LEU A 297 10.14 -0.09 4.23
N SER A 298 8.83 -0.07 3.94
CA SER A 298 7.89 0.93 4.47
C SER A 298 7.27 0.63 5.83
N LYS A 299 7.59 -0.54 6.40
CA LYS A 299 7.14 -0.95 7.74
C LYS A 299 8.29 -0.82 8.70
N ALA A 300 8.87 -1.91 9.20
CA ALA A 300 9.87 -1.86 10.26
C ALA A 300 11.13 -0.98 10.01
N VAL A 301 11.46 -0.62 8.76
CA VAL A 301 12.61 0.27 8.45
C VAL A 301 12.25 1.75 8.45
N GLY A 302 11.03 2.13 8.04
CA GLY A 302 10.61 3.52 7.93
C GLY A 302 11.08 4.23 6.65
N GLY A 303 11.20 3.51 5.54
CA GLY A 303 11.45 4.07 4.21
C GLY A 303 10.26 3.91 3.24
N ILE A 304 10.52 4.02 1.94
CA ILE A 304 9.64 3.54 0.87
C ILE A 304 10.48 2.75 -0.14
N GLY A 305 10.11 1.50 -0.34
CA GLY A 305 10.86 0.55 -1.13
C GLY A 305 10.38 -0.87 -0.88
N GLY A 306 10.84 -1.79 -1.70
CA GLY A 306 10.72 -3.21 -1.47
C GLY A 306 11.99 -3.93 -1.89
N CYS A 307 12.03 -5.23 -1.66
CA CYS A 307 13.11 -6.07 -2.16
C CYS A 307 12.57 -7.40 -2.63
N ILE A 308 13.35 -8.05 -3.49
CA ILE A 308 13.22 -9.44 -3.90
C ILE A 308 14.58 -10.10 -3.63
N ALA A 309 14.61 -11.20 -2.88
CA ALA A 309 15.85 -11.93 -2.63
C ALA A 309 15.60 -13.43 -2.66
N GLY A 310 16.63 -14.22 -2.91
CA GLY A 310 16.49 -15.67 -2.95
C GLY A 310 17.77 -16.40 -3.28
N LYS A 311 17.60 -17.67 -3.65
CA LYS A 311 18.69 -18.57 -4.06
C LYS A 311 19.24 -18.20 -5.43
N ALA A 312 20.52 -18.49 -5.67
CA ALA A 312 21.26 -18.10 -6.87
C ALA A 312 20.59 -18.55 -8.17
N GLU A 313 19.91 -19.70 -8.15
CA GLU A 313 19.20 -20.26 -9.30
C GLU A 313 18.04 -19.38 -9.83
N PHE A 314 17.57 -18.41 -9.05
CA PHE A 314 16.53 -17.45 -9.44
C PHE A 314 17.09 -16.08 -9.83
N ALA A 315 18.39 -15.82 -9.64
CA ALA A 315 19.00 -14.51 -9.86
C ALA A 315 18.80 -14.05 -11.33
N SER A 316 18.95 -14.97 -12.28
CA SER A 316 18.82 -14.69 -13.71
C SER A 316 17.43 -14.25 -14.15
N CYS A 317 16.40 -14.47 -13.33
CA CYS A 317 15.07 -13.89 -13.54
C CYS A 317 15.09 -12.35 -13.59
N PHE A 318 16.12 -11.74 -12.99
CA PHE A 318 16.19 -10.31 -12.73
C PHE A 318 17.34 -9.59 -13.44
N ASP A 319 18.20 -10.30 -14.19
CA ASP A 319 19.35 -9.71 -14.88
C ASP A 319 18.93 -8.64 -15.90
N SER A 320 17.76 -8.80 -16.53
CA SER A 320 17.21 -7.85 -17.50
C SER A 320 16.38 -6.72 -16.85
N VAL A 321 16.29 -6.69 -15.52
CA VAL A 321 15.54 -5.64 -14.81
C VAL A 321 16.45 -4.43 -14.66
N PRO A 322 16.10 -3.27 -15.24
CA PRO A 322 16.86 -2.06 -15.01
C PRO A 322 16.79 -1.72 -13.52
N PRO A 323 17.88 -1.20 -12.92
CA PRO A 323 17.87 -0.79 -11.53
C PRO A 323 16.69 0.13 -11.22
N GLN A 324 16.00 -0.16 -10.12
CA GLN A 324 14.80 0.57 -9.75
C GLN A 324 15.16 1.86 -9.00
N PRO A 325 14.53 3.01 -9.30
CA PRO A 325 14.76 4.26 -8.60
C PRO A 325 14.21 4.19 -7.17
N ILE A 326 15.08 4.34 -6.17
CA ILE A 326 14.72 4.25 -4.75
C ILE A 326 15.14 5.53 -4.03
N SER A 327 14.34 5.96 -3.06
CA SER A 327 14.70 7.11 -2.23
C SER A 327 16.04 6.88 -1.53
N ALA A 328 16.99 7.80 -1.70
CA ALA A 328 18.29 7.76 -1.05
C ALA A 328 18.16 7.71 0.49
N ALA A 329 17.19 8.44 1.05
CA ALA A 329 16.85 8.37 2.46
C ALA A 329 16.40 6.96 2.88
N THR A 330 15.71 6.21 2.01
CA THR A 330 15.34 4.81 2.32
C THR A 330 16.55 3.90 2.38
N LEU A 331 17.51 4.05 1.47
CA LEU A 331 18.74 3.26 1.48
C LEU A 331 19.61 3.58 2.69
N VAL A 332 19.75 4.87 3.01
CA VAL A 332 20.44 5.33 4.23
C VAL A 332 19.77 4.77 5.47
N GLN A 333 18.44 4.79 5.54
CA GLN A 333 17.69 4.25 6.67
C GLN A 333 17.85 2.72 6.78
N ALA A 334 17.80 1.99 5.66
CA ALA A 334 18.01 0.55 5.64
C ALA A 334 19.40 0.20 6.18
N LEU A 335 20.46 0.84 5.66
CA LEU A 335 21.84 0.67 6.15
C LEU A 335 21.98 1.07 7.62
N TRP A 336 21.35 2.16 8.03
CA TRP A 336 21.37 2.62 9.43
C TRP A 336 20.83 1.54 10.37
N VAL A 337 19.72 0.90 10.00
CA VAL A 337 19.12 -0.18 10.79
C VAL A 337 19.96 -1.46 10.72
N MET A 338 20.42 -1.87 9.52
CA MET A 338 21.20 -3.11 9.34
C MET A 338 22.54 -3.09 10.09
N ARG A 339 23.14 -1.91 10.27
CA ARG A 339 24.44 -1.72 10.93
C ARG A 339 24.34 -1.50 12.44
N GLN A 340 23.17 -1.70 13.03
CA GLN A 340 22.95 -1.64 14.48
C GLN A 340 22.20 -2.89 14.99
N PRO A 341 22.74 -4.11 14.78
CA PRO A 341 22.08 -5.35 15.16
C PRO A 341 21.79 -5.47 16.67
N ASP A 342 22.61 -4.89 17.55
CA ASP A 342 22.33 -4.90 19.00
C ASP A 342 21.14 -4.01 19.36
N LEU A 343 21.02 -2.83 18.74
CA LEU A 343 19.83 -1.99 18.89
C LEU A 343 18.57 -2.71 18.38
N VAL A 344 18.63 -3.31 17.20
CA VAL A 344 17.51 -4.08 16.63
C VAL A 344 17.09 -5.20 17.57
N ARG A 345 18.03 -6.02 18.04
CA ARG A 345 17.76 -7.13 18.96
C ARG A 345 17.07 -6.67 20.26
N ARG A 346 17.52 -5.55 20.84
CA ARG A 346 16.87 -4.96 22.04
C ARG A 346 15.45 -4.48 21.75
N ASN A 347 15.26 -3.79 20.62
CA ASN A 347 13.94 -3.30 20.22
C ASN A 347 12.97 -4.44 19.95
N LEU A 348 13.39 -5.52 19.29
CA LEU A 348 12.55 -6.68 19.02
C LEU A 348 12.23 -7.49 20.28
N ALA A 349 13.16 -7.59 21.23
CA ALA A 349 12.87 -8.18 22.54
C ALA A 349 11.78 -7.41 23.29
N ARG A 350 11.83 -6.06 23.25
CA ARG A 350 10.78 -5.20 23.81
C ARG A 350 9.45 -5.38 23.06
N LEU A 351 9.46 -5.36 21.73
CA LEU A 351 8.27 -5.56 20.90
C LEU A 351 7.59 -6.90 21.21
N SER A 352 8.36 -7.98 21.29
CA SER A 352 7.87 -9.32 21.61
C SER A 352 7.24 -9.37 23.00
N ALA A 353 7.89 -8.77 24.01
CA ALA A 353 7.34 -8.67 25.37
C ALA A 353 6.04 -7.84 25.42
N THR A 354 5.95 -6.76 24.64
CA THR A 354 4.74 -5.92 24.54
C THR A 354 3.60 -6.71 23.88
N ALA A 355 3.89 -7.43 22.79
CA ALA A 355 2.91 -8.26 22.09
C ALA A 355 2.33 -9.35 22.97
N ASP A 356 3.20 -10.07 23.65
CA ASP A 356 2.87 -11.14 24.59
C ASP A 356 2.05 -10.61 25.78
N TYR A 357 2.43 -9.45 26.34
CA TYR A 357 1.64 -8.77 27.37
C TYR A 357 0.24 -8.38 26.89
N CYS A 358 0.14 -7.64 25.79
CA CYS A 358 -1.14 -7.15 25.27
C CYS A 358 -2.08 -8.31 24.92
N ARG A 359 -1.59 -9.36 24.25
CA ARG A 359 -2.42 -10.51 23.87
C ARG A 359 -2.97 -11.24 25.09
N ARG A 360 -2.14 -11.54 26.09
CA ARG A 360 -2.58 -12.21 27.32
C ARG A 360 -3.59 -11.39 28.11
N GLU A 361 -3.33 -10.10 28.31
CA GLU A 361 -4.23 -9.25 29.10
C GLU A 361 -5.57 -9.03 28.38
N LEU A 362 -5.56 -8.87 27.06
CA LEU A 362 -6.81 -8.77 26.28
C LEU A 362 -7.62 -10.07 26.37
N ALA A 363 -6.98 -11.23 26.19
CA ALA A 363 -7.64 -12.53 26.33
C ALA A 363 -8.22 -12.73 27.74
N ARG A 364 -7.46 -12.39 28.79
CA ARG A 364 -7.90 -12.46 30.20
C ARG A 364 -9.11 -11.56 30.50
N ARG A 365 -9.26 -10.47 29.74
CA ARG A 365 -10.38 -9.52 29.86
C ARG A 365 -11.55 -9.86 28.93
N GLY A 366 -11.51 -11.02 28.26
CA GLY A 366 -12.57 -11.49 27.37
C GLY A 366 -12.62 -10.81 26.01
N VAL A 367 -11.56 -10.07 25.62
CA VAL A 367 -11.47 -9.47 24.28
C VAL A 367 -10.90 -10.52 23.34
N PHE A 368 -11.68 -10.90 22.32
CA PHE A 368 -11.20 -11.80 21.28
C PHE A 368 -10.25 -11.08 20.32
N VAL A 369 -9.05 -11.63 20.16
CA VAL A 369 -8.00 -11.16 19.25
C VAL A 369 -7.65 -12.33 18.32
N PHE A 370 -7.51 -12.08 17.02
CA PHE A 370 -7.09 -13.15 16.10
C PHE A 370 -5.63 -13.56 16.32
N GLY A 371 -5.26 -14.75 15.81
CA GLY A 371 -3.99 -15.40 16.09
C GLY A 371 -3.96 -16.06 17.47
N GLY A 372 -2.96 -16.91 17.73
CA GLY A 372 -2.85 -17.60 19.00
C GLY A 372 -2.56 -16.64 20.16
N PRO A 373 -3.05 -16.91 21.38
CA PRO A 373 -2.72 -16.10 22.57
C PRO A 373 -1.22 -16.17 22.92
N ASN A 374 -0.52 -17.19 22.44
CA ASN A 374 0.91 -17.44 22.67
C ASN A 374 1.79 -17.10 21.46
N ASP A 375 1.21 -16.51 20.41
CA ASP A 375 1.97 -16.01 19.27
C ASP A 375 2.30 -14.54 19.56
N ALA A 376 3.53 -14.29 20.03
CA ALA A 376 4.02 -12.95 20.41
C ALA A 376 4.27 -12.04 19.18
N THR A 377 3.27 -11.94 18.30
CA THR A 377 3.29 -11.19 17.06
C THR A 377 2.86 -9.74 17.30
N PRO A 378 3.45 -8.76 16.59
CA PRO A 378 3.19 -7.33 16.82
C PRO A 378 1.86 -6.84 16.24
N ILE A 379 1.02 -7.72 15.70
CA ILE A 379 -0.29 -7.36 15.15
C ILE A 379 -1.36 -7.91 16.09
N VAL A 380 -2.16 -7.01 16.65
CA VAL A 380 -3.25 -7.30 17.60
C VAL A 380 -4.58 -6.88 16.97
N PRO A 381 -5.20 -7.76 16.16
CA PRO A 381 -6.49 -7.48 15.54
C PRO A 381 -7.65 -7.90 16.45
N VAL A 382 -8.43 -6.92 16.90
CA VAL A 382 -9.61 -7.14 17.74
C VAL A 382 -10.81 -7.42 16.86
N TRP A 383 -11.50 -8.54 17.06
CA TRP A 383 -12.73 -8.85 16.33
C TRP A 383 -13.86 -7.90 16.73
N THR A 384 -14.61 -7.43 15.75
CA THR A 384 -15.75 -6.51 15.96
C THR A 384 -17.02 -6.96 15.22
N GLY A 385 -16.91 -8.01 14.40
CA GLY A 385 -17.98 -8.58 13.62
C GLY A 385 -18.43 -7.69 12.46
N ARG A 386 -19.16 -6.62 12.75
CA ARG A 386 -19.79 -5.75 11.74
C ARG A 386 -18.94 -4.51 11.42
N SER A 387 -18.96 -4.05 10.17
CA SER A 387 -18.26 -2.83 9.74
C SER A 387 -18.62 -1.58 10.55
N SER A 388 -19.90 -1.44 10.94
CA SER A 388 -20.36 -0.33 11.78
C SER A 388 -19.76 -0.36 13.18
N THR A 389 -19.62 -1.56 13.77
CA THR A 389 -19.00 -1.75 15.08
C THR A 389 -17.51 -1.47 15.00
N ALA A 390 -16.82 -1.96 13.95
CA ALA A 390 -15.42 -1.65 13.69
C ALA A 390 -15.16 -0.13 13.58
N ALA A 391 -16.01 0.56 12.82
CA ALA A 391 -15.96 2.01 12.65
C ALA A 391 -16.08 2.76 13.97
N ARG A 392 -17.10 2.42 14.77
CA ARG A 392 -17.36 3.03 16.08
C ARG A 392 -16.25 2.70 17.08
N PHE A 393 -15.78 1.46 17.11
CA PHE A 393 -14.73 1.00 18.00
C PHE A 393 -13.42 1.74 17.73
N SER A 394 -13.00 1.83 16.46
CA SER A 394 -11.83 2.61 16.05
C SER A 394 -11.96 4.11 16.38
N TYR A 395 -13.15 4.69 16.19
CA TYR A 395 -13.41 6.08 16.59
C TYR A 395 -13.28 6.28 18.11
N GLU A 396 -13.81 5.36 18.92
CA GLU A 396 -13.70 5.46 20.38
C GLU A 396 -12.29 5.27 20.91
N LEU A 397 -11.51 4.36 20.31
CA LEU A 397 -10.08 4.25 20.60
C LEU A 397 -9.39 5.60 20.37
N ARG A 398 -9.70 6.26 19.24
CA ARG A 398 -9.10 7.57 18.93
C ARG A 398 -9.51 8.61 19.94
N ARG A 399 -10.79 8.74 20.31
CA ARG A 399 -11.24 9.70 21.35
C ARG A 399 -10.49 9.53 22.67
N ARG A 400 -10.05 8.31 22.97
CA ARG A 400 -9.27 7.95 24.16
C ARG A 400 -7.75 8.02 23.97
N GLY A 401 -7.30 8.49 22.82
CA GLY A 401 -5.88 8.72 22.51
C GLY A 401 -5.14 7.48 21.98
N VAL A 402 -5.84 6.51 21.38
CA VAL A 402 -5.24 5.34 20.72
C VAL A 402 -5.66 5.31 19.24
N LEU A 403 -4.69 5.35 18.34
CA LEU A 403 -4.96 5.16 16.91
C LEU A 403 -4.99 3.67 16.59
N ALA A 404 -6.01 3.25 15.86
CA ALA A 404 -6.12 1.90 15.34
C ALA A 404 -6.75 1.92 13.94
N SER A 405 -6.62 0.81 13.22
CA SER A 405 -7.07 0.72 11.83
C SER A 405 -8.30 -0.18 11.72
N PRO A 406 -9.47 0.35 11.38
CA PRO A 406 -10.63 -0.48 11.09
C PRO A 406 -10.45 -1.18 9.75
N ILE A 407 -10.63 -2.50 9.74
CA ILE A 407 -10.51 -3.36 8.58
C ILE A 407 -11.86 -4.03 8.35
N THR A 408 -12.42 -3.81 7.15
CA THR A 408 -13.73 -4.32 6.75
C THR A 408 -13.67 -4.86 5.32
N THR A 409 -14.77 -5.45 4.84
CA THR A 409 -14.95 -5.83 3.43
C THR A 409 -14.58 -4.69 2.47
N PRO A 410 -13.90 -4.98 1.34
CA PRO A 410 -13.56 -6.31 0.82
C PRO A 410 -12.28 -6.94 1.40
N ALA A 411 -11.54 -6.25 2.28
CA ALA A 411 -10.28 -6.77 2.80
C ALA A 411 -10.46 -8.01 3.70
N VAL A 412 -11.61 -8.12 4.36
CA VAL A 412 -12.01 -9.27 5.19
C VAL A 412 -13.50 -9.61 4.96
N PRO A 413 -13.95 -10.83 5.26
CA PRO A 413 -15.37 -11.18 5.19
C PRO A 413 -16.26 -10.23 6.00
N PHE A 414 -17.50 -10.01 5.54
CA PHE A 414 -18.38 -8.96 6.06
C PHE A 414 -18.69 -9.07 7.55
N TRP A 415 -18.88 -10.29 8.05
CA TRP A 415 -19.17 -10.57 9.46
C TRP A 415 -17.92 -10.80 10.31
N GLU A 416 -16.75 -10.55 9.73
CA GLU A 416 -15.46 -10.71 10.40
C GLU A 416 -14.67 -9.40 10.36
N SER A 417 -15.37 -8.27 10.44
CA SER A 417 -14.72 -6.96 10.57
C SER A 417 -13.92 -6.90 11.86
N ARG A 418 -12.79 -6.19 11.82
CA ARG A 418 -11.82 -6.16 12.92
C ARG A 418 -11.13 -4.79 12.99
N VAL A 419 -10.60 -4.44 14.16
CA VAL A 419 -9.78 -3.23 14.33
C VAL A 419 -8.37 -3.66 14.69
N ARG A 420 -7.43 -3.34 13.81
CA ARG A 420 -6.04 -3.73 13.92
C ARG A 420 -5.25 -2.69 14.69
N VAL A 421 -4.60 -3.16 15.75
CA VAL A 421 -3.62 -2.44 16.52
C VAL A 421 -2.25 -3.05 16.23
N ASN A 422 -1.37 -2.26 15.62
CA ASN A 422 0.01 -2.63 15.39
C ASN A 422 0.86 -2.12 16.55
N LEU A 423 1.61 -3.02 17.17
CA LEU A 423 2.52 -2.69 18.25
C LEU A 423 3.85 -2.20 17.69
N SER A 424 4.50 -1.33 18.44
CA SER A 424 5.80 -0.77 18.11
C SER A 424 6.78 -1.05 19.23
N ALA A 425 8.05 -1.27 18.89
CA ALA A 425 9.10 -1.27 19.88
C ALA A 425 9.14 0.07 20.62
N ASP A 426 8.71 1.20 20.05
CA ASP A 426 8.66 2.49 20.74
C ASP A 426 7.80 2.48 22.01
N PHE A 427 6.82 1.57 22.11
CA PHE A 427 5.91 1.52 23.23
C PHE A 427 6.63 1.12 24.51
N ASP A 428 6.43 1.91 25.56
CA ASP A 428 6.83 1.54 26.91
C ASP A 428 5.73 0.74 27.64
N ALA A 429 5.99 0.34 28.88
CA ALA A 429 5.03 -0.42 29.67
C ALA A 429 3.75 0.38 29.97
N ALA A 430 3.83 1.71 30.08
CA ALA A 430 2.67 2.56 30.33
C ALA A 430 1.81 2.70 29.06
N ASP A 431 2.43 2.76 27.88
CA ASP A 431 1.77 2.70 26.58
C ASP A 431 1.02 1.38 26.43
N ALA A 432 1.68 0.25 26.72
CA ALA A 432 1.08 -1.07 26.63
C ALA A 432 -0.13 -1.22 27.58
N ALA A 433 0.00 -0.78 28.83
CA ALA A 433 -1.08 -0.80 29.82
C ALA A 433 -2.26 0.12 29.41
N LYS A 434 -1.96 1.33 28.94
CA LYS A 434 -2.98 2.26 28.42
C LYS A 434 -3.69 1.70 27.19
N LEU A 435 -2.95 1.03 26.31
CA LEU A 435 -3.49 0.43 25.10
C LEU A 435 -4.49 -0.68 25.44
N VAL A 436 -4.11 -1.60 26.34
CA VAL A 436 -5.01 -2.67 26.83
C VAL A 436 -6.25 -2.09 27.49
N SER A 437 -6.10 -1.17 28.44
CA SER A 437 -7.25 -0.59 29.16
C SER A 437 -8.20 0.16 28.21
N THR A 438 -7.64 0.94 27.27
CA THR A 438 -8.42 1.67 26.26
C THR A 438 -9.17 0.73 25.33
N ILE A 439 -8.56 -0.38 24.90
CA ILE A 439 -9.21 -1.41 24.09
C ILE A 439 -10.37 -2.04 24.84
N VAL A 440 -10.18 -2.45 26.10
CA VAL A 440 -11.22 -3.07 26.92
C VAL A 440 -12.39 -2.12 27.12
N ASP A 441 -12.14 -0.87 27.46
CA ASP A 441 -13.21 0.11 27.69
C ASP A 441 -13.97 0.44 26.41
N ALA A 442 -13.27 0.66 25.30
CA ALA A 442 -13.92 0.90 24.02
C ALA A 442 -14.71 -0.34 23.58
N ALA A 443 -14.26 -1.55 23.91
CA ALA A 443 -14.96 -2.80 23.57
C ALA A 443 -16.28 -2.92 24.37
N LYS A 444 -16.28 -2.54 25.64
CA LYS A 444 -17.50 -2.44 26.48
C LYS A 444 -18.46 -1.37 25.98
N GLU A 445 -17.94 -0.23 25.55
CA GLU A 445 -18.76 0.90 25.10
C GLU A 445 -19.42 0.62 23.74
N THR A 446 -18.73 -0.10 22.87
CA THR A 446 -19.22 -0.42 21.52
C THR A 446 -19.95 -1.75 21.43
N GLY A 447 -20.04 -2.50 22.53
CA GLY A 447 -20.73 -3.80 22.58
C GLY A 447 -19.96 -4.94 21.92
N VAL A 448 -18.64 -4.79 21.73
CA VAL A 448 -17.74 -5.87 21.29
C VAL A 448 -17.62 -6.95 22.37
N ILE A 449 -17.65 -6.53 23.65
CA ILE A 449 -17.78 -7.42 24.80
C ILE A 449 -18.94 -6.98 25.69
N SER A 450 -19.49 -7.91 26.49
CA SER A 450 -20.60 -7.59 27.41
C SER A 450 -20.16 -6.65 28.53
N ARG A 451 -21.05 -5.74 28.96
CA ARG A 451 -20.81 -4.87 30.12
C ARG A 451 -20.89 -5.63 31.45
N ALA A 452 -21.62 -6.75 31.48
CA ALA A 452 -21.87 -7.58 32.67
C ALA A 452 -20.78 -8.64 32.94
N GLY A 453 -19.79 -8.79 32.06
CA GLY A 453 -18.64 -9.64 32.29
C GLY A 453 -17.70 -9.03 33.33
N THR A 454 -18.05 -9.17 34.61
CA THR A 454 -17.12 -8.98 35.73
C THR A 454 -16.13 -10.13 35.72
N TYR A 455 -15.07 -10.00 34.92
CA TYR A 455 -13.87 -10.80 35.13
C TYR A 455 -13.16 -10.21 36.35
N GLU A 456 -12.93 -11.05 37.37
CA GLU A 456 -12.29 -10.65 38.62
C GLU A 456 -11.10 -9.73 38.37
N ALA A 457 -11.00 -8.68 39.20
CA ALA A 457 -9.87 -7.78 39.26
C ALA A 457 -8.61 -8.51 39.77
N ALA A 458 -8.23 -9.63 39.15
CA ALA A 458 -6.90 -10.19 39.32
C ALA A 458 -5.91 -9.10 38.89
N ALA A 459 -4.99 -8.78 39.81
CA ALA A 459 -4.03 -7.70 39.71
C ALA A 459 -3.42 -7.66 38.30
N GLU A 460 -3.31 -6.46 37.72
CA GLU A 460 -2.65 -6.26 36.43
C GLU A 460 -1.24 -6.86 36.51
N GLN A 461 -0.96 -7.85 35.67
CA GLN A 461 0.37 -8.45 35.67
C GLN A 461 1.32 -7.42 35.07
N LYS A 462 2.26 -6.90 35.85
CA LYS A 462 3.23 -5.93 35.29
C LYS A 462 3.93 -6.54 34.09
N MET A 463 3.97 -5.80 32.99
CA MET A 463 4.77 -6.16 31.81
C MET A 463 6.21 -6.43 32.27
N ARG A 464 6.64 -7.69 32.11
CA ARG A 464 8.02 -8.09 32.41
C ARG A 464 8.83 -7.91 31.15
N LEU A 465 9.62 -6.84 31.09
CA LEU A 465 10.71 -6.78 30.13
C LEU A 465 11.70 -7.89 30.48
N ALA A 466 12.22 -8.59 29.46
CA ALA A 466 13.36 -9.47 29.68
C ALA A 466 14.45 -8.68 30.40
N ARG A 467 15.06 -9.25 31.45
CA ARG A 467 16.20 -8.61 32.11
C ARG A 467 17.24 -8.33 31.03
N GLU A 468 17.54 -7.05 30.81
CA GLU A 468 18.63 -6.66 29.95
C GLU A 468 19.87 -7.40 30.46
N HIS A 469 20.43 -8.28 29.62
CA HIS A 469 21.82 -8.63 29.84
C HIS A 469 22.56 -7.31 29.74
N LYS A 470 23.19 -6.88 30.85
CA LYS A 470 24.26 -5.87 30.85
C LYS A 470 25.47 -6.43 30.09
N SER A 471 25.26 -6.88 28.86
CA SER A 471 26.31 -6.89 27.85
C SER A 471 26.73 -5.44 27.70
N MET A 472 28.04 -5.19 27.63
CA MET A 472 28.55 -3.87 27.28
C MET A 472 28.09 -3.57 25.85
N ALA A 473 26.89 -3.02 25.70
CA ALA A 473 26.36 -2.67 24.39
C ALA A 473 27.25 -1.57 23.85
N SER A 474 28.07 -1.91 22.84
CA SER A 474 28.81 -0.90 22.11
C SER A 474 27.80 0.05 21.47
N ASP A 475 28.04 1.36 21.57
CA ASP A 475 27.29 2.30 20.76
C ASP A 475 27.69 2.07 19.30
N GLU A 476 26.82 1.38 18.54
CA GLU A 476 27.02 1.04 17.14
C GLU A 476 26.84 2.27 16.22
N ALA A 477 26.17 3.32 16.71
CA ALA A 477 25.75 4.47 15.91
C ALA A 477 26.91 5.28 15.30
N PRO A 478 28.04 5.55 16.00
CA PRO A 478 29.19 6.25 15.40
C PRO A 478 29.82 5.49 14.24
N ALA A 479 29.97 4.17 14.36
CA ALA A 479 30.53 3.33 13.30
C ALA A 479 29.57 3.24 12.10
N ALA A 480 28.27 3.06 12.35
CA ALA A 480 27.24 3.11 11.33
C ALA A 480 27.25 4.46 10.59
N PHE A 481 27.29 5.57 11.33
CA PHE A 481 27.38 6.92 10.76
C PHE A 481 28.59 7.08 9.85
N ALA A 482 29.80 6.78 10.35
CA ALA A 482 31.04 6.98 9.59
C ALA A 482 31.03 6.20 8.27
N SER A 483 30.59 4.94 8.30
CA SER A 483 30.56 4.11 7.12
C SER A 483 29.46 4.53 6.12
N ILE A 484 28.29 4.96 6.58
CA ILE A 484 27.22 5.45 5.68
C ILE A 484 27.59 6.81 5.09
N ALA A 485 28.18 7.70 5.89
CA ALA A 485 28.66 9.00 5.42
C ALA A 485 29.71 8.83 4.30
N ALA A 486 30.62 7.86 4.43
CA ALA A 486 31.57 7.53 3.37
C ALA A 486 30.87 7.12 2.06
N LEU A 487 29.84 6.28 2.14
CA LEU A 487 29.03 5.90 0.96
C LEU A 487 28.32 7.10 0.35
N ILE A 488 27.76 8.01 1.16
CA ILE A 488 27.12 9.23 0.68
C ILE A 488 28.14 10.12 -0.04
N HIS A 489 29.35 10.28 0.49
CA HIS A 489 30.40 11.06 -0.16
C HIS A 489 30.85 10.45 -1.49
N GLN A 490 31.02 9.13 -1.56
CA GLN A 490 31.33 8.43 -2.81
C GLN A 490 30.20 8.56 -3.83
N GLN A 491 28.94 8.40 -3.40
CA GLN A 491 27.78 8.60 -4.25
C GLN A 491 27.73 10.04 -4.78
N ALA A 492 27.99 11.04 -3.94
CA ALA A 492 27.97 12.45 -4.33
C ALA A 492 29.06 12.82 -5.35
N GLN A 493 30.18 12.11 -5.37
CA GLN A 493 31.21 12.28 -6.41
C GLN A 493 30.73 11.79 -7.78
N LEU A 494 29.86 10.78 -7.81
CA LEU A 494 29.30 10.21 -9.05
C LEU A 494 28.03 10.93 -9.49
N GLN A 495 27.15 11.21 -8.55
CA GLN A 495 25.81 11.77 -8.76
C GLN A 495 25.51 12.77 -7.64
N PRO A 496 25.95 14.03 -7.77
CA PRO A 496 25.60 15.08 -6.82
C PRO A 496 24.14 15.51 -6.96
N GLN A 497 23.56 16.02 -5.87
CA GLN A 497 22.22 16.61 -5.90
C GLN A 497 22.14 17.87 -6.77
N THR A 498 21.00 18.12 -7.41
CA THR A 498 20.83 19.23 -8.38
C THR A 498 19.88 20.34 -7.91
N ARG A 499 19.35 20.24 -6.68
CA ARG A 499 18.36 21.16 -6.11
C ARG A 499 18.98 22.46 -5.63
N THR A 500 18.12 23.49 -5.55
CA THR A 500 18.46 24.77 -4.92
C THR A 500 18.55 24.63 -3.39
N GLN A 501 19.35 25.51 -2.77
CA GLN A 501 19.45 25.55 -1.30
C GLN A 501 18.09 25.82 -0.63
N ALA A 502 17.23 26.63 -1.24
CA ALA A 502 15.88 26.89 -0.73
C ALA A 502 15.05 25.60 -0.64
N LEU A 503 15.07 24.78 -1.70
CA LEU A 503 14.36 23.51 -1.72
C LEU A 503 14.94 22.51 -0.72
N THR A 504 16.26 22.44 -0.60
CA THR A 504 16.95 21.64 0.42
C THR A 504 16.58 22.06 1.84
N ASN A 505 16.47 23.37 2.12
CA ASN A 505 16.05 23.88 3.43
C ASN A 505 14.60 23.50 3.77
N VAL A 506 13.70 23.50 2.79
CA VAL A 506 12.32 22.99 2.97
C VAL A 506 12.36 21.52 3.37
N GLY A 507 13.15 20.70 2.66
CA GLY A 507 13.32 19.28 3.00
C GLY A 507 13.86 19.07 4.42
N HIS A 508 14.82 19.88 4.88
CA HIS A 508 15.32 19.83 6.26
C HIS A 508 14.25 20.18 7.29
N ALA A 509 13.50 21.27 7.08
CA ALA A 509 12.43 21.68 7.98
C ALA A 509 11.32 20.62 8.07
N ALA A 510 10.91 20.07 6.93
CA ALA A 510 9.90 19.03 6.85
C ALA A 510 10.37 17.72 7.53
N ARG A 511 11.64 17.34 7.35
CA ARG A 511 12.22 16.16 8.01
C ARG A 511 12.31 16.31 9.52
N GLN A 512 12.68 17.49 10.03
CA GLN A 512 12.64 17.77 11.48
C GLN A 512 11.22 17.66 12.05
N ARG A 513 10.21 18.05 11.26
CA ARG A 513 8.81 18.03 11.69
C ARG A 513 8.15 16.67 11.59
N TYR A 514 8.38 15.94 10.49
CA TYR A 514 7.63 14.72 10.15
C TYR A 514 8.50 13.46 10.10
N GLY A 515 9.82 13.58 10.22
CA GLY A 515 10.76 12.49 10.02
C GLY A 515 10.93 12.09 8.55
N VAL A 516 11.56 10.94 8.32
CA VAL A 516 11.79 10.36 6.99
C VAL A 516 10.80 9.24 6.63
N ALA A 517 10.01 8.77 7.61
CA ALA A 517 9.13 7.63 7.43
C ALA A 517 7.82 8.00 6.75
N SER A 518 7.42 7.12 5.82
CA SER A 518 6.13 7.20 5.12
C SER A 518 4.93 6.83 5.99
N GLY A 519 5.16 6.10 7.09
CA GLY A 519 4.10 5.67 8.01
C GLY A 519 3.29 4.44 7.55
N GLY A 520 3.55 3.90 6.35
CA GLY A 520 2.75 2.85 5.73
C GLY A 520 1.74 3.40 4.70
N SER A 521 0.65 2.68 4.44
CA SER A 521 -0.43 3.18 3.56
C SER A 521 -1.17 4.34 4.25
N ARG A 522 -1.28 5.50 3.58
CA ARG A 522 -1.94 6.71 4.13
C ARG A 522 -3.39 6.46 4.56
N TRP A 523 -4.07 5.55 3.87
CA TRP A 523 -5.47 5.21 4.15
C TRP A 523 -5.65 4.43 5.45
N ILE A 524 -4.58 3.77 5.89
CA ILE A 524 -4.55 2.96 7.10
C ILE A 524 -3.88 3.76 8.23
N SER A 525 -2.71 4.34 7.98
CA SER A 525 -1.90 4.96 9.04
C SER A 525 -2.29 6.41 9.32
N GLY A 526 -2.85 7.11 8.33
CA GLY A 526 -3.11 8.54 8.35
C GLY A 526 -2.34 9.27 7.24
N THR A 527 -2.75 10.50 6.94
CA THR A 527 -2.10 11.34 5.91
C THR A 527 -1.38 12.51 6.58
N PHE A 528 -0.36 13.07 5.93
CA PHE A 528 0.33 14.26 6.44
C PHE A 528 -0.13 15.53 5.71
N PRO A 529 0.05 16.72 6.32
CA PRO A 529 -0.27 17.99 5.66
C PRO A 529 0.38 18.17 4.28
N PRO A 530 1.69 17.84 4.07
CA PRO A 530 2.30 17.98 2.74
C PRO A 530 1.57 17.18 1.66
N HIS A 531 1.07 15.98 1.96
CA HIS A 531 0.30 15.18 0.99
C HIS A 531 -1.00 15.85 0.57
N VAL A 532 -1.72 16.46 1.53
CA VAL A 532 -2.96 17.20 1.24
C VAL A 532 -2.66 18.44 0.40
N SER A 533 -1.60 19.17 0.76
CA SER A 533 -1.17 20.37 0.03
C SER A 533 -0.76 20.05 -1.41
N VAL A 534 0.08 19.02 -1.64
CA VAL A 534 0.54 18.69 -3.00
C VAL A 534 -0.63 18.22 -3.87
N GLU A 535 -1.57 17.44 -3.32
CA GLU A 535 -2.74 16.97 -4.05
C GLU A 535 -3.64 18.15 -4.45
N SER A 536 -3.76 19.16 -3.58
CA SER A 536 -4.53 20.37 -3.86
C SER A 536 -3.87 21.23 -4.95
N LEU A 537 -2.54 21.38 -4.90
CA LEU A 537 -1.77 22.13 -5.91
C LEU A 537 -1.78 21.42 -7.26
N VAL A 538 -1.61 20.10 -7.28
CA VAL A 538 -1.71 19.30 -8.51
C VAL A 538 -3.10 19.39 -9.12
N ALA A 539 -4.16 19.29 -8.31
CA ALA A 539 -5.53 19.44 -8.80
C ALA A 539 -5.75 20.82 -9.43
N ALA A 540 -5.29 21.88 -8.76
CA ALA A 540 -5.39 23.24 -9.27
C ALA A 540 -4.62 23.42 -10.60
N ALA A 541 -3.38 22.94 -10.67
CA ALA A 541 -2.55 23.02 -11.87
C ALA A 541 -3.13 22.19 -13.05
N ALA A 542 -3.72 21.03 -12.75
CA ALA A 542 -4.40 20.19 -13.73
C ALA A 542 -5.78 20.73 -14.15
N GLY A 543 -6.27 21.83 -13.54
CA GLY A 543 -7.64 22.29 -13.75
C GLY A 543 -8.71 21.26 -13.35
N ALA A 544 -8.40 20.43 -12.36
CA ALA A 544 -9.20 19.30 -11.89
C ALA A 544 -9.80 19.56 -10.51
N GLU A 545 -10.83 18.78 -10.13
CA GLU A 545 -11.48 18.92 -8.82
C GLU A 545 -10.68 18.26 -7.69
N ALA A 546 -9.96 17.18 -8.00
CA ALA A 546 -9.16 16.44 -7.04
C ALA A 546 -7.94 15.78 -7.70
N ALA A 547 -6.94 15.46 -6.88
CA ALA A 547 -5.81 14.65 -7.27
C ALA A 547 -5.39 13.68 -6.17
N MET A 548 -4.56 12.70 -6.54
CA MET A 548 -3.88 11.76 -5.66
C MET A 548 -2.41 11.68 -6.06
N THR A 549 -1.53 11.52 -5.07
CA THR A 549 -0.08 11.34 -5.31
C THR A 549 0.42 9.94 -4.97
N PHE A 550 1.45 9.50 -5.70
CA PHE A 550 1.97 8.13 -5.72
C PHE A 550 3.49 8.10 -5.89
N GLN A 551 4.10 7.02 -5.40
CA GLN A 551 5.53 6.75 -5.62
C GLN A 551 5.80 6.18 -7.01
N ASP A 552 4.97 5.25 -7.48
CA ASP A 552 5.21 4.48 -8.70
C ASP A 552 4.11 4.74 -9.73
N VAL A 553 4.45 5.51 -10.77
CA VAL A 553 3.52 5.85 -11.86
C VAL A 553 3.26 4.65 -12.78
N GLY A 554 4.14 3.66 -12.82
CA GLY A 554 3.90 2.45 -13.60
C GLY A 554 2.76 1.60 -13.01
N VAL A 555 2.82 1.37 -11.70
CA VAL A 555 1.72 0.70 -10.97
C VAL A 555 0.44 1.54 -11.05
N LEU A 556 0.55 2.88 -11.05
CA LEU A 556 -0.57 3.79 -11.30
C LEU A 556 -1.25 3.49 -12.64
N VAL A 557 -0.51 3.51 -13.74
CA VAL A 557 -1.06 3.29 -15.09
C VAL A 557 -1.78 1.95 -15.18
N ALA A 558 -1.12 0.85 -14.78
CA ALA A 558 -1.70 -0.48 -14.84
C ALA A 558 -2.99 -0.57 -14.02
N SER A 559 -2.99 0.02 -12.81
CA SER A 559 -4.14 -0.06 -11.92
C SER A 559 -5.30 0.84 -12.37
N THR A 560 -5.05 2.03 -12.93
CA THR A 560 -6.10 2.89 -13.53
C THR A 560 -6.75 2.17 -14.70
N VAL A 561 -5.95 1.63 -15.63
CA VAL A 561 -6.45 0.93 -16.83
C VAL A 561 -7.36 -0.23 -16.43
N ALA A 562 -6.90 -1.08 -15.50
CA ALA A 562 -7.69 -2.20 -15.00
C ALA A 562 -8.98 -1.76 -14.30
N ALA A 563 -8.92 -0.71 -13.46
CA ALA A 563 -10.08 -0.22 -12.71
C ALA A 563 -11.15 0.45 -13.60
N LEU A 564 -10.75 0.99 -14.75
CA LEU A 564 -11.64 1.67 -15.68
C LEU A 564 -12.13 0.79 -16.83
N ALA A 565 -11.66 -0.46 -16.93
CA ALA A 565 -12.10 -1.48 -17.88
C ALA A 565 -13.50 -2.07 -17.57
N ARG A 566 -14.43 -1.26 -17.04
CA ARG A 566 -15.79 -1.66 -16.70
C ARG A 566 -16.80 -0.65 -17.26
N PRO A 567 -18.00 -1.11 -17.68
CA PRO A 567 -19.00 -0.22 -18.23
C PRO A 567 -19.43 0.86 -17.23
N VAL A 568 -19.68 2.06 -17.75
CA VAL A 568 -20.36 3.15 -17.04
C VAL A 568 -21.88 2.88 -16.95
N LEU A 569 -22.55 3.41 -15.94
CA LEU A 569 -23.97 3.35 -15.63
C LEU A 569 -24.83 3.61 -16.88
N GLY A 570 -25.72 2.66 -17.17
CA GLY A 570 -26.59 2.70 -18.34
C GLY A 570 -25.94 2.17 -19.63
N ALA A 571 -24.63 1.89 -19.65
CA ALA A 571 -23.98 1.21 -20.77
C ALA A 571 -23.96 -0.31 -20.58
N LYS A 572 -24.31 -1.06 -21.63
CA LYS A 572 -24.23 -2.53 -21.68
C LYS A 572 -22.94 -3.03 -22.33
N ARG A 573 -22.28 -2.16 -23.09
CA ARG A 573 -21.03 -2.43 -23.78
C ARG A 573 -20.02 -1.33 -23.47
N HIS A 574 -18.76 -1.69 -23.48
CA HIS A 574 -17.63 -0.81 -23.25
C HIS A 574 -16.60 -1.03 -24.35
N VAL A 575 -16.12 0.07 -24.92
CA VAL A 575 -15.04 0.08 -25.90
C VAL A 575 -13.90 0.87 -25.31
N MET A 576 -12.70 0.30 -25.29
CA MET A 576 -11.50 0.97 -24.81
C MET A 576 -10.52 1.10 -25.97
N LEU A 577 -10.22 2.33 -26.36
CA LEU A 577 -9.25 2.67 -27.39
C LEU A 577 -7.91 2.93 -26.73
N VAL A 578 -6.89 2.18 -27.13
CA VAL A 578 -5.53 2.29 -26.60
C VAL A 578 -4.53 2.31 -27.76
N PRO A 579 -3.35 2.93 -27.62
CA PRO A 579 -2.34 2.92 -28.65
C PRO A 579 -1.93 1.48 -29.01
N ALA A 580 -1.64 1.24 -30.29
CA ALA A 580 -1.03 -0.01 -30.75
C ALA A 580 0.39 -0.19 -30.20
N ARG A 581 1.10 0.90 -29.89
CA ARG A 581 2.44 0.93 -29.31
C ARG A 581 2.48 1.98 -28.19
N PRO A 582 2.00 1.67 -26.98
CA PRO A 582 2.05 2.62 -25.87
C PRO A 582 3.50 2.84 -25.43
N GLU A 583 3.82 4.07 -25.02
CA GLU A 583 5.12 4.44 -24.45
C GLU A 583 5.40 3.70 -23.13
N SER A 584 4.34 3.30 -22.41
CA SER A 584 4.47 2.47 -21.21
C SER A 584 3.93 1.06 -21.42
N ALA A 585 4.80 0.05 -21.21
CA ALA A 585 4.39 -1.36 -21.14
C ALA A 585 3.34 -1.63 -20.04
N ARG A 586 3.18 -0.71 -19.08
CA ARG A 586 2.21 -0.82 -17.98
C ARG A 586 0.75 -0.70 -18.43
N VAL A 587 0.51 -0.16 -19.63
CA VAL A 587 -0.83 -0.18 -20.23
C VAL A 587 -1.26 -1.61 -20.50
N GLU A 588 -0.37 -2.44 -21.07
CA GLU A 588 -0.63 -3.86 -21.31
C GLU A 588 -0.87 -4.62 -20.01
N ASP A 589 -0.02 -4.38 -19.02
CA ASP A 589 -0.19 -4.98 -17.69
C ASP A 589 -1.60 -4.67 -17.14
N GLY A 590 -2.07 -3.43 -17.29
CA GLY A 590 -3.42 -3.04 -16.88
C GLY A 590 -4.53 -3.78 -17.64
N LEU A 591 -4.34 -4.05 -18.94
CA LEU A 591 -5.28 -4.82 -19.75
C LEU A 591 -5.31 -6.30 -19.35
N LEU A 592 -4.16 -6.87 -19.01
CA LEU A 592 -4.04 -8.26 -18.54
C LEU A 592 -4.66 -8.47 -17.15
N LEU A 593 -4.74 -7.42 -16.34
CA LEU A 593 -5.38 -7.45 -15.02
C LEU A 593 -6.90 -7.39 -15.06
N ILE A 594 -7.49 -7.19 -16.24
CA ILE A 594 -8.95 -7.18 -16.43
C ILE A 594 -9.49 -8.60 -16.20
N PRO A 595 -10.50 -8.79 -15.33
CA PRO A 595 -11.11 -10.09 -15.11
C PRO A 595 -11.66 -10.70 -16.41
N PRO A 596 -11.44 -12.01 -16.69
CA PRO A 596 -11.99 -12.66 -17.88
C PRO A 596 -13.52 -12.53 -18.00
N SER A 597 -14.23 -12.49 -16.86
CA SER A 597 -15.68 -12.28 -16.82
C SER A 597 -16.13 -10.92 -17.36
N ALA A 598 -15.28 -9.89 -17.29
CA ALA A 598 -15.55 -8.57 -17.87
C ALA A 598 -15.35 -8.58 -19.41
N MET A 599 -14.44 -9.42 -19.90
CA MET A 599 -14.18 -9.62 -21.34
C MET A 599 -15.19 -10.56 -22.00
N ALA A 600 -15.79 -11.48 -21.23
CA ALA A 600 -16.71 -12.49 -21.73
C ALA A 600 -17.97 -11.89 -22.41
N GLY A 601 -18.39 -12.49 -23.52
CA GLY A 601 -19.60 -12.12 -24.25
C GLY A 601 -19.52 -10.77 -24.99
N GLY A 602 -18.31 -10.25 -25.23
CA GLY A 602 -18.10 -9.00 -25.97
C GLY A 602 -18.56 -7.74 -25.22
N ARG A 603 -18.62 -7.80 -23.89
CA ARG A 603 -19.00 -6.66 -23.04
C ARG A 603 -17.94 -5.56 -23.04
N LEU A 604 -16.67 -5.95 -23.04
CA LEU A 604 -15.54 -5.05 -23.25
C LEU A 604 -14.85 -5.40 -24.58
N ARG A 605 -14.63 -4.39 -25.43
CA ARG A 605 -13.80 -4.50 -26.62
C ARG A 605 -12.64 -3.52 -26.53
N VAL A 606 -11.41 -4.03 -26.59
CA VAL A 606 -10.21 -3.21 -26.71
C VAL A 606 -9.90 -3.00 -28.19
N VAL A 607 -9.71 -1.76 -28.61
CA VAL A 607 -9.37 -1.38 -29.99
C VAL A 607 -8.03 -0.65 -29.97
N ARG A 608 -7.14 -1.08 -30.86
CA ARG A 608 -5.80 -0.49 -31.03
C ARG A 608 -5.85 0.56 -32.12
N TYR A 609 -5.43 1.78 -31.82
CA TYR A 609 -5.26 2.83 -32.82
C TYR A 609 -3.77 3.02 -33.14
N ALA A 610 -3.43 3.38 -34.38
CA ALA A 610 -2.04 3.51 -34.81
C ALA A 610 -1.34 4.74 -34.21
N ASP A 611 -2.02 5.90 -34.28
CA ASP A 611 -1.56 7.18 -33.75
C ASP A 611 -2.76 8.07 -33.37
N VAL A 612 -2.48 9.25 -32.80
CA VAL A 612 -3.53 10.17 -32.35
C VAL A 612 -4.46 10.56 -33.50
N GLY A 613 -3.99 10.72 -34.74
CA GLY A 613 -4.85 11.02 -35.89
C GLY A 613 -5.81 9.87 -36.26
N ASP A 614 -5.38 8.63 -36.03
CA ASP A 614 -6.21 7.43 -36.25
C ASP A 614 -7.31 7.24 -35.19
N LEU A 615 -7.18 7.87 -34.02
CA LEU A 615 -8.08 7.67 -32.88
C LEU A 615 -9.54 7.99 -33.22
N ALA A 616 -9.79 9.10 -33.91
CA ALA A 616 -11.15 9.53 -34.26
C ALA A 616 -11.83 8.53 -35.20
N ARG A 617 -11.09 7.99 -36.18
CA ARG A 617 -11.57 6.93 -37.08
C ARG A 617 -11.87 5.66 -36.31
N CYS A 618 -10.93 5.19 -35.49
CA CYS A 618 -11.14 4.02 -34.63
C CYS A 618 -12.32 4.21 -33.69
N ALA A 619 -12.55 5.42 -33.16
CA ALA A 619 -13.67 5.69 -32.26
C ALA A 619 -15.02 5.51 -32.96
N VAL A 620 -15.13 5.89 -34.24
CA VAL A 620 -16.32 5.68 -35.07
C VAL A 620 -16.52 4.20 -35.39
N GLU A 621 -15.50 3.54 -35.92
CA GLU A 621 -15.56 2.10 -36.25
C GLU A 621 -15.84 1.25 -35.01
N ALA A 622 -15.31 1.69 -33.87
CA ALA A 622 -15.48 1.00 -32.61
C ALA A 622 -16.81 1.35 -31.91
N GLY A 623 -17.40 2.51 -32.25
CA GLY A 623 -18.55 3.12 -31.60
C GLY A 623 -19.85 2.36 -31.84
N GLY A 624 -20.14 1.39 -30.99
CA GLY A 624 -21.43 0.69 -30.97
C GLY A 624 -22.64 1.60 -30.74
N GLY A 625 -23.85 1.00 -30.70
CA GLY A 625 -25.12 1.72 -30.49
C GLY A 625 -25.21 2.50 -29.16
N LYS A 626 -26.32 3.21 -28.94
CA LYS A 626 -26.53 4.20 -27.84
C LYS A 626 -26.24 3.70 -26.40
N ASN A 627 -26.13 2.38 -26.19
CA ASN A 627 -25.82 1.75 -24.89
C ASN A 627 -24.32 1.39 -24.74
N THR A 628 -23.43 2.08 -25.46
CA THR A 628 -21.98 1.83 -25.44
C THR A 628 -21.26 3.01 -24.79
N CYS A 629 -20.38 2.73 -23.83
CA CYS A 629 -19.42 3.71 -23.34
C CYS A 629 -18.06 3.53 -23.97
N VAL A 630 -17.30 4.62 -24.04
CA VAL A 630 -16.01 4.65 -24.73
C VAL A 630 -14.95 5.21 -23.79
N THR A 631 -13.85 4.50 -23.62
CA THR A 631 -12.66 5.00 -22.95
C THR A 631 -11.59 5.27 -23.99
N LEU A 632 -11.06 6.48 -24.03
CA LEU A 632 -9.95 6.88 -24.89
C LEU A 632 -8.71 6.98 -24.01
N TYR A 633 -7.71 6.13 -24.23
CA TYR A 633 -6.39 6.29 -23.62
C TYR A 633 -5.49 7.02 -24.60
N LEU A 634 -4.87 8.12 -24.19
CA LEU A 634 -3.96 8.92 -24.99
C LEU A 634 -2.69 9.22 -24.20
N GLU A 635 -1.60 9.42 -24.91
CA GLU A 635 -0.32 9.82 -24.34
C GLU A 635 0.11 11.15 -24.95
N LEU A 636 0.43 12.11 -24.09
CA LEU A 636 1.10 13.34 -24.46
C LEU A 636 2.60 13.09 -24.35
N THR A 637 3.33 13.25 -25.45
CA THR A 637 4.78 13.04 -25.53
C THR A 637 5.43 14.31 -26.05
N ASP A 638 6.76 14.39 -26.01
CA ASP A 638 7.49 15.56 -26.56
C ASP A 638 7.27 15.75 -28.07
N ARG A 639 6.79 14.72 -28.75
CA ARG A 639 6.51 14.73 -30.20
C ARG A 639 5.06 15.11 -30.53
N VAL A 640 4.16 15.06 -29.56
CA VAL A 640 2.73 15.32 -29.76
C VAL A 640 2.36 16.58 -28.99
N SER A 641 1.91 17.62 -29.70
CA SER A 641 1.52 18.87 -29.06
C SER A 641 0.19 18.73 -28.31
N VAL A 642 0.00 19.53 -27.26
CA VAL A 642 -1.28 19.65 -26.54
C VAL A 642 -2.42 19.98 -27.51
N GLU A 643 -2.16 20.82 -28.51
CA GLU A 643 -3.10 21.17 -29.57
C GLU A 643 -3.56 19.95 -30.38
N ALA A 644 -2.63 19.09 -30.78
CA ALA A 644 -2.94 17.89 -31.56
C ALA A 644 -3.80 16.91 -30.76
N VAL A 645 -3.47 16.71 -29.47
CA VAL A 645 -4.28 15.88 -28.55
C VAL A 645 -5.68 16.49 -28.41
N ARG A 646 -5.78 17.80 -28.15
CA ARG A 646 -7.04 18.53 -28.01
C ARG A 646 -7.93 18.39 -29.23
N SER A 647 -7.41 18.71 -30.41
CA SER A 647 -8.15 18.65 -31.68
C SER A 647 -8.76 17.25 -31.89
N THR A 648 -7.93 16.22 -31.67
CA THR A 648 -8.34 14.83 -31.83
C THR A 648 -9.40 14.41 -30.80
N VAL A 649 -9.22 14.77 -29.53
CA VAL A 649 -10.20 14.46 -28.47
C VAL A 649 -11.53 15.13 -28.80
N HIS A 650 -11.52 16.39 -29.23
CA HIS A 650 -12.72 17.12 -29.63
C HIS A 650 -13.41 16.46 -30.83
N GLU A 651 -12.64 16.03 -31.84
CA GLU A 651 -13.19 15.33 -33.00
C GLU A 651 -13.80 13.97 -32.62
N ALA A 652 -13.10 13.16 -31.83
CA ALA A 652 -13.59 11.88 -31.34
C ALA A 652 -14.88 12.05 -30.52
N VAL A 653 -14.91 13.04 -29.62
CA VAL A 653 -16.11 13.38 -28.84
C VAL A 653 -17.27 13.78 -29.75
N ARG A 654 -17.03 14.65 -30.74
CA ARG A 654 -18.05 15.08 -31.71
C ARG A 654 -18.64 13.90 -32.47
N LEU A 655 -17.79 12.97 -32.92
CA LEU A 655 -18.20 11.77 -33.68
C LEU A 655 -18.94 10.75 -32.80
N LEU A 656 -18.55 10.62 -31.52
CA LEU A 656 -19.19 9.74 -30.56
C LEU A 656 -20.52 10.31 -30.01
N GLY A 657 -20.79 11.60 -30.19
CA GLY A 657 -22.04 12.26 -29.82
C GLY A 657 -22.35 12.13 -28.33
N ASN A 658 -23.61 11.87 -27.97
CA ASN A 658 -24.07 11.86 -26.57
C ASN A 658 -23.66 10.62 -25.75
N ARG A 659 -22.71 9.80 -26.22
CA ARG A 659 -22.22 8.63 -25.48
C ARG A 659 -21.49 9.04 -24.20
N ALA A 660 -21.36 8.12 -23.27
CA ALA A 660 -20.51 8.32 -22.11
C ALA A 660 -19.06 8.06 -22.51
N ILE A 661 -18.19 9.05 -22.29
CA ILE A 661 -16.80 9.07 -22.76
C ILE A 661 -15.89 9.30 -21.56
N THR A 662 -14.87 8.47 -21.39
CA THR A 662 -13.80 8.68 -20.41
C THR A 662 -12.48 8.85 -21.15
N VAL A 663 -11.81 9.99 -20.95
CA VAL A 663 -10.50 10.28 -21.53
C VAL A 663 -9.43 10.08 -20.47
N LEU A 664 -8.50 9.17 -20.72
CA LEU A 664 -7.32 8.90 -19.92
C LEU A 664 -6.13 9.52 -20.63
N LEU A 665 -5.63 10.63 -20.11
CA LEU A 665 -4.47 11.32 -20.65
C LEU A 665 -3.27 11.03 -19.76
N ARG A 666 -2.27 10.36 -20.32
CA ARG A 666 -0.96 10.23 -19.69
C ARG A 666 -0.08 11.39 -20.14
N ASP A 667 0.45 12.17 -19.20
CA ASP A 667 1.56 13.08 -19.49
C ASP A 667 2.86 12.27 -19.43
N ALA A 668 3.40 11.97 -20.60
CA ALA A 668 4.62 11.21 -20.83
C ALA A 668 5.73 12.07 -21.44
N ARG A 669 5.57 13.40 -21.45
CA ARG A 669 6.62 14.34 -21.87
C ARG A 669 7.84 14.18 -20.97
N THR A 670 9.01 14.48 -21.52
CA THR A 670 10.25 14.45 -20.74
C THR A 670 10.11 15.43 -19.59
N ALA A 671 10.31 14.91 -18.37
CA ALA A 671 10.31 15.70 -17.17
C ALA A 671 11.32 16.85 -17.26
N LYS A 672 10.86 18.07 -17.01
CA LYS A 672 11.70 19.27 -16.97
C LYS A 672 12.25 19.49 -15.55
N SER A 673 13.18 20.41 -15.41
CA SER A 673 13.72 20.83 -14.10
C SER A 673 12.70 21.51 -13.18
N TRP A 674 11.51 21.83 -13.70
CA TRP A 674 10.41 22.45 -12.99
C TRP A 674 9.10 21.70 -13.27
N PRO A 675 8.18 21.64 -12.29
CA PRO A 675 6.94 20.90 -12.46
C PRO A 675 6.05 21.61 -13.49
N GLU A 676 5.64 20.88 -14.52
CA GLU A 676 4.69 21.33 -15.54
C GLU A 676 3.54 20.31 -15.58
N ILE A 677 2.31 20.79 -15.45
CA ILE A 677 1.11 19.96 -15.45
C ILE A 677 0.17 20.53 -16.50
N VAL A 678 -0.31 19.67 -17.39
CA VAL A 678 -1.30 20.07 -18.41
C VAL A 678 -2.63 20.35 -17.76
N ASN A 679 -3.28 21.45 -18.16
CA ASN A 679 -4.63 21.74 -17.73
C ASN A 679 -5.63 20.88 -18.51
N LEU A 680 -6.39 20.02 -17.82
CA LEU A 680 -7.40 19.16 -18.43
C LEU A 680 -8.48 19.95 -19.18
N ALA A 681 -8.81 21.16 -18.72
CA ALA A 681 -9.81 22.00 -19.37
C ALA A 681 -9.36 22.55 -20.74
N GLU A 682 -8.06 22.52 -21.03
CA GLU A 682 -7.52 22.89 -22.34
C GLU A 682 -7.63 21.74 -23.35
N VAL A 683 -7.66 20.48 -22.88
CA VAL A 683 -7.59 19.30 -23.75
C VAL A 683 -8.94 18.60 -23.88
N ILE A 684 -9.73 18.57 -22.81
CA ILE A 684 -10.95 17.80 -22.71
C ILE A 684 -12.15 18.75 -22.70
N PRO A 685 -13.10 18.60 -23.64
CA PRO A 685 -14.26 19.47 -23.71
C PRO A 685 -15.15 19.31 -22.48
N ARG A 686 -15.69 20.42 -21.98
CA ARG A 686 -16.64 20.43 -20.85
C ARG A 686 -18.07 20.16 -21.31
N GLY A 687 -18.83 19.45 -20.48
CA GLY A 687 -20.26 19.18 -20.69
C GLY A 687 -20.57 17.76 -21.17
N GLY A 688 -21.85 17.39 -21.16
CA GLY A 688 -22.30 16.05 -21.54
C GLY A 688 -21.90 14.96 -20.54
N ARG A 689 -21.70 13.73 -21.04
CA ARG A 689 -21.28 12.55 -20.24
C ARG A 689 -19.78 12.27 -20.43
N ILE A 690 -18.94 13.30 -20.30
CA ILE A 690 -17.50 13.23 -20.58
C ILE A 690 -16.72 13.39 -19.28
N HIS A 691 -15.77 12.49 -19.04
CA HIS A 691 -14.87 12.51 -17.88
C HIS A 691 -13.42 12.52 -18.34
N GLY A 692 -12.58 13.30 -17.65
CA GLY A 692 -11.15 13.38 -17.90
C GLY A 692 -10.33 12.94 -16.70
N LEU A 693 -9.27 12.18 -16.96
CA LEU A 693 -8.21 11.86 -16.02
C LEU A 693 -6.86 12.19 -16.61
N LEU A 694 -6.04 12.89 -15.83
CA LEU A 694 -4.64 13.16 -16.12
C LEU A 694 -3.77 12.39 -15.15
N PHE A 695 -2.73 11.72 -15.63
CA PHE A 695 -1.70 11.15 -14.77
C PHE A 695 -0.32 11.29 -15.37
N GLY A 696 0.68 11.45 -14.51
CA GLY A 696 2.06 11.66 -14.92
C GLY A 696 2.98 11.78 -13.70
N THR A 697 4.16 12.34 -13.91
CA THR A 697 5.15 12.62 -12.86
C THR A 697 5.44 14.11 -12.83
N CYS A 698 5.31 14.73 -11.67
CA CYS A 698 5.84 16.06 -11.40
C CYS A 698 7.32 15.93 -11.05
N VAL A 699 8.18 16.74 -11.68
CA VAL A 699 9.62 16.74 -11.40
C VAL A 699 10.08 18.17 -11.09
N ALA A 700 10.85 18.31 -10.03
CA ALA A 700 11.47 19.56 -9.60
C ALA A 700 12.93 19.27 -9.23
N ALA A 701 13.85 19.60 -10.14
CA ALA A 701 15.23 19.12 -10.12
C ALA A 701 15.31 17.58 -10.06
N ASP A 702 15.59 17.00 -8.90
CA ASP A 702 15.67 15.55 -8.65
C ASP A 702 14.60 15.06 -7.63
N VAL A 703 13.60 15.90 -7.37
CA VAL A 703 12.40 15.56 -6.58
C VAL A 703 11.30 15.15 -7.55
N GLU A 704 10.78 13.95 -7.39
CA GLU A 704 9.75 13.41 -8.27
C GLU A 704 8.51 13.00 -7.49
N VAL A 705 7.32 13.32 -8.01
CA VAL A 705 6.04 12.95 -7.42
C VAL A 705 5.08 12.48 -8.53
N GLY A 706 4.71 11.19 -8.49
CA GLY A 706 3.66 10.67 -9.37
C GLY A 706 2.29 11.21 -8.99
N TYR A 707 1.42 11.47 -9.97
CA TYR A 707 0.08 12.00 -9.71
C TYR A 707 -1.00 11.45 -10.62
N LEU A 708 -2.24 11.52 -10.14
CA LEU A 708 -3.49 11.29 -10.88
C LEU A 708 -4.47 12.41 -10.50
N ALA A 709 -5.02 13.12 -11.48
CA ALA A 709 -5.96 14.23 -11.30
C ALA A 709 -7.21 14.06 -12.16
N GLY A 710 -8.37 14.47 -11.65
CA GLY A 710 -9.66 14.37 -12.34
C GLY A 710 -10.82 14.88 -11.49
N SER A 711 -12.04 14.41 -11.78
CA SER A 711 -13.21 14.74 -10.95
C SER A 711 -13.09 14.13 -9.56
N GLU A 712 -13.64 14.79 -8.55
CA GLU A 712 -13.55 14.34 -7.15
C GLU A 712 -14.19 12.96 -7.00
N SER A 713 -15.34 12.76 -7.63
CA SER A 713 -16.06 11.47 -7.64
C SER A 713 -15.21 10.32 -8.18
N LEU A 714 -14.47 10.55 -9.27
CA LEU A 714 -13.66 9.54 -9.93
C LEU A 714 -12.39 9.22 -9.15
N ILE A 715 -11.73 10.25 -8.61
CA ILE A 715 -10.57 10.08 -7.73
C ILE A 715 -10.95 9.31 -6.47
N ARG A 716 -12.11 9.63 -5.87
CA ARG A 716 -12.64 8.89 -4.71
C ARG A 716 -13.01 7.45 -5.04
N GLU A 717 -13.57 7.17 -6.22
CA GLU A 717 -13.89 5.80 -6.64
C GLU A 717 -12.63 4.98 -6.91
N LEU A 718 -11.67 5.54 -7.67
CA LEU A 718 -10.42 4.88 -8.01
C LEU A 718 -9.59 4.53 -6.78
N ARG A 719 -9.68 5.35 -5.72
CA ARG A 719 -9.04 5.07 -4.43
C ARG A 719 -9.32 3.65 -3.93
N TYR A 720 -10.53 3.11 -4.14
CA TYR A 720 -10.95 1.84 -3.55
C TYR A 720 -11.19 0.72 -4.56
N THR A 721 -11.40 1.07 -5.82
CA THR A 721 -11.65 0.11 -6.91
C THR A 721 -10.36 -0.31 -7.62
N SER A 722 -9.29 0.49 -7.50
CA SER A 722 -7.95 0.14 -7.97
C SER A 722 -7.31 -0.96 -7.13
N ARG A 723 -6.74 -1.96 -7.80
CA ARG A 723 -5.98 -3.04 -7.15
C ARG A 723 -4.69 -2.56 -6.46
N GLY A 724 -4.14 -1.41 -6.89
CA GLY A 724 -2.89 -0.86 -6.35
C GLY A 724 -3.07 0.24 -5.29
N TYR A 725 -4.07 1.13 -5.41
CA TYR A 725 -4.03 2.45 -4.75
C TYR A 725 -4.23 2.45 -3.24
N MET A 726 -5.12 1.58 -2.75
CA MET A 726 -5.32 1.48 -1.30
C MET A 726 -4.07 0.98 -0.58
N TYR A 727 -3.23 0.22 -1.28
CA TYR A 727 -2.17 -0.58 -0.65
C TYR A 727 -0.77 -0.03 -0.91
N THR A 728 -0.61 0.90 -1.86
CA THR A 728 0.65 1.59 -2.10
C THR A 728 0.96 2.56 -0.96
N THR A 729 2.18 2.49 -0.44
CA THR A 729 2.74 3.46 0.51
C THR A 729 3.00 4.79 -0.22
N SER A 730 2.73 5.94 0.42
CA SER A 730 3.06 7.24 -0.15
C SER A 730 4.52 7.61 0.04
N MET A 731 5.00 8.55 -0.77
CA MET A 731 6.30 9.20 -0.55
C MET A 731 6.44 9.77 0.86
N PRO A 732 7.68 9.82 1.40
CA PRO A 732 7.98 10.50 2.64
C PRO A 732 7.46 11.95 2.64
N PRO A 733 6.91 12.44 3.76
CA PRO A 733 6.32 13.77 3.83
C PRO A 733 7.31 14.88 3.48
N PHE A 734 8.60 14.74 3.77
CA PHE A 734 9.61 15.75 3.43
C PHE A 734 9.85 15.89 1.92
N VAL A 735 9.85 14.77 1.17
CA VAL A 735 9.95 14.77 -0.30
C VAL A 735 8.74 15.49 -0.89
N VAL A 736 7.57 15.19 -0.34
CA VAL A 736 6.32 15.80 -0.77
C VAL A 736 6.28 17.30 -0.47
N ASP A 737 6.76 17.73 0.70
CA ASP A 737 6.79 19.15 1.08
C ASP A 737 7.76 19.96 0.20
N MET A 738 8.86 19.34 -0.24
CA MET A 738 9.73 19.93 -1.27
C MET A 738 8.95 20.15 -2.58
N MET A 739 8.16 19.17 -3.03
CA MET A 739 7.30 19.34 -4.21
C MET A 739 6.22 20.42 -4.00
N VAL A 740 5.65 20.53 -2.80
CA VAL A 740 4.72 21.62 -2.44
C VAL A 740 5.39 22.97 -2.63
N ALA A 741 6.62 23.15 -2.15
CA ALA A 741 7.35 24.40 -2.32
C ALA A 741 7.68 24.69 -3.79
N ALA A 742 8.03 23.66 -4.57
CA ALA A 742 8.30 23.80 -6.00
C ALA A 742 7.07 24.24 -6.80
N LEU A 743 5.91 23.62 -6.55
CA LEU A 743 4.63 23.98 -7.17
C LEU A 743 4.09 25.33 -6.66
N GLY A 744 4.17 25.59 -5.36
CA GLY A 744 3.70 26.84 -4.75
C GLY A 744 4.50 28.07 -5.20
N GLY A 745 5.79 27.92 -5.46
CA GLY A 745 6.63 28.95 -6.05
C GLY A 745 6.23 29.37 -7.46
N GLN A 746 5.44 28.55 -8.19
CA GLN A 746 4.84 28.93 -9.47
C GLN A 746 3.55 29.74 -9.30
N ALA A 747 2.73 29.47 -8.28
CA ALA A 747 1.46 30.19 -8.11
C ALA A 747 1.64 31.69 -7.74
N GLY A 748 2.86 32.08 -7.34
CA GLY A 748 3.24 33.47 -7.09
C GLY A 748 4.14 34.11 -8.15
N ARG A 749 4.46 33.40 -9.24
CA ARG A 749 5.11 33.93 -10.45
C ARG A 749 4.08 34.11 -11.54
#